data_AF-A0A957XL61-F1
#
_entry.id   AF-A0A957XL61-F1
#
_cell.length_a   1.000
_cell.length_b   1.000
_cell.length_c   1.000
_cell.angle_alpha   90.00
_cell.angle_beta   90.00
_cell.angle_gamma   90.00
#
_symmetry.space_group_name_H-M   'P 1'
#
loop_
_entity.id
_entity.type
_entity.pdbx_description
1 polymer ?
#
loop_
_entity_poly.entity_id
_entity_poly.type
_entity_poly.pdbx_seq_one_letter_code
_entity_poly.pdbx_strand_id
1 'polypeptide(L)'
;MSQPLVFISYSHRDEAEKDALLLHLGVLGRHGLIDLWSDDRIGPGSNWEPEIHKALAQARVAILLITANFLNSDFILNEEVPKLLERRESEGVTVIPIIARFCAWRRVAWLAKMNVRPRNGDPIWGDSDIGRIDRMLTAIAEEVAEVIPNEPVVSSSEDVNQDEDISFEPNPFIIGHPVPPDFFVGRKDIINRCRSSMAGPARGSVALSGGRGVGKTSLLHYLPHVAQTQQWDPSIIFVYLYCPDLRQFTPGRFYRSILEEIELQEDNVALQKRVQELLEQPSDVSYSDFRRFLRWLKQQKRWLVILLDGFAWIVKTDTADIKIKGDFLSHLRSLTNDPKYPIILVTATQETLSDLCAEIVKDRPESEFYNSFSIHTMAPFTPYETETLLAQALAKVEFDFDQAERNLLDHMAGSHPTLMQIAGYLLVEEHRQAISNNQSYTFSGQSYKKIVSRFLSEVHVYFEQFWEDSSVLERTLILLLILVDLSKQTTLSLGLTLQEMEHLLQIYESNLLHLAQRGLVQERDGSYHIFSEIFAWWLVREITAESKTKLVYYFENTGQELLQRVCKTFEMLAPRLTMDMTKQKLTIRDSAPLELFNTSGYKIQAELGRGAFGVVYKAHDPQLDRMVAIKVLHNHPAIPTEENAKQLLREAQAASKLNHPNIVTVYHIVRVGEQISLVMEYLEGQTLSGLLKEKDQVSPQKVVELLDQAALALDYAHSHDVIHRDIKPANLMITRDGVLKLTDFGIAKVIGGITTTQSGEVKGTILYMSPEQVNGNQLDNRSDLFSLATVAFEMLCGASPWSATTLTDLIKQISESAPRSLADYALPTATALDSVFQKALDKDPNNRYQSGQEFVQAFRLAVETV
;
A
#
# COMPACT_ATOMS: atom_id res chain seq x y z
N MET A 1 -13.59 -6.24 36.55
CA MET A 1 -14.13 -5.46 35.42
C MET A 1 -15.36 -4.68 35.89
N SER A 2 -15.34 -3.35 35.78
CA SER A 2 -16.51 -2.50 36.07
C SER A 2 -17.63 -2.79 35.08
N GLN A 3 -18.88 -2.83 35.54
CA GLN A 3 -20.06 -3.16 34.73
C GLN A 3 -20.52 -1.96 33.88
N PRO A 4 -21.13 -2.18 32.69
CA PRO A 4 -21.47 -1.09 31.77
C PRO A 4 -22.61 -0.22 32.32
N LEU A 5 -22.42 1.10 32.30
CA LEU A 5 -23.34 2.07 32.91
C LEU A 5 -24.30 2.70 31.88
N VAL A 6 -23.94 2.69 30.59
CA VAL A 6 -24.69 3.37 29.51
C VAL A 6 -24.99 2.40 28.36
N PHE A 7 -26.25 2.31 27.95
CA PHE A 7 -26.76 1.52 26.82
C PHE A 7 -27.28 2.43 25.70
N ILE A 8 -26.96 2.14 24.43
CA ILE A 8 -27.45 2.92 23.29
C ILE A 8 -28.33 2.03 22.40
N SER A 9 -29.61 2.38 22.28
CA SER A 9 -30.58 1.77 21.36
C SER A 9 -30.67 2.61 20.08
N TYR A 10 -30.45 1.98 18.93
CA TYR A 10 -30.52 2.61 17.62
C TYR A 10 -30.87 1.58 16.53
N SER A 11 -31.28 2.02 15.34
CA SER A 11 -31.44 1.09 14.21
C SER A 11 -30.09 0.87 13.52
N HIS A 12 -29.78 -0.35 13.10
CA HIS A 12 -28.59 -0.66 12.26
C HIS A 12 -28.46 0.19 10.98
N ARG A 13 -29.51 0.91 10.58
CA ARG A 13 -29.49 1.83 9.43
C ARG A 13 -29.12 3.28 9.78
N ASP A 14 -28.90 3.56 11.06
CA ASP A 14 -28.57 4.88 11.62
C ASP A 14 -27.19 4.88 12.31
N GLU A 15 -26.28 4.04 11.78
CA GLU A 15 -24.94 3.81 12.34
C GLU A 15 -24.09 5.08 12.36
N ALA A 16 -24.23 5.93 11.33
CA ALA A 16 -23.54 7.22 11.24
C ALA A 16 -23.93 8.19 12.37
N GLU A 17 -25.22 8.23 12.74
CA GLU A 17 -25.71 9.06 13.86
C GLU A 17 -25.24 8.50 15.21
N LYS A 18 -25.16 7.18 15.34
CA LYS A 18 -24.58 6.50 16.50
C LYS A 18 -23.10 6.81 16.65
N ASP A 19 -22.31 6.68 15.59
CA ASP A 19 -20.87 6.94 15.63
C ASP A 19 -20.57 8.41 15.97
N ALA A 20 -21.33 9.33 15.39
CA ALA A 20 -21.24 10.74 15.73
C ALA A 20 -21.55 10.99 17.22
N LEU A 21 -22.55 10.33 17.79
CA LEU A 21 -22.82 10.41 19.23
C LEU A 21 -21.69 9.77 20.07
N LEU A 22 -21.17 8.62 19.65
CA LEU A 22 -20.09 7.92 20.35
C LEU A 22 -18.79 8.72 20.40
N LEU A 23 -18.48 9.52 19.38
CA LEU A 23 -17.32 10.43 19.40
C LEU A 23 -17.39 11.42 20.57
N HIS A 24 -18.57 11.97 20.83
CA HIS A 24 -18.80 12.92 21.92
C HIS A 24 -18.92 12.24 23.29
N LEU A 25 -19.49 11.03 23.36
CA LEU A 25 -19.52 10.22 24.58
C LEU A 25 -18.16 9.60 24.94
N GLY A 26 -17.31 9.33 23.94
CA GLY A 26 -15.98 8.73 24.12
C GLY A 26 -14.99 9.63 24.87
N VAL A 27 -15.22 10.95 24.88
CA VAL A 27 -14.50 11.90 25.76
C VAL A 27 -14.73 11.53 27.24
N LEU A 28 -15.94 11.13 27.60
CA LEU A 28 -16.30 10.78 28.99
C LEU A 28 -15.66 9.46 29.43
N GLY A 29 -15.50 8.50 28.50
CA GLY A 29 -14.73 7.27 28.73
C GLY A 29 -13.24 7.56 29.01
N ARG A 30 -12.63 8.53 28.31
CA ARG A 30 -11.23 8.95 28.53
C ARG A 30 -10.99 9.58 29.90
N HIS A 31 -12.01 10.17 30.51
CA HIS A 31 -11.94 10.71 31.87
C HIS A 31 -12.26 9.66 32.96
N GLY A 32 -12.43 8.38 32.58
CA GLY A 32 -12.72 7.29 33.52
C GLY A 32 -14.14 7.33 34.09
N LEU A 33 -15.04 8.10 33.49
CA LEU A 33 -16.39 8.35 34.03
C LEU A 33 -17.45 7.40 33.47
N ILE A 34 -17.16 6.62 32.42
CA ILE A 34 -18.16 5.77 31.73
C ILE A 34 -17.53 4.50 31.14
N ASP A 35 -18.20 3.35 31.28
CA ASP A 35 -18.06 2.19 30.39
C ASP A 35 -19.29 2.11 29.46
N LEU A 36 -19.03 2.25 28.15
CA LEU A 36 -20.03 2.43 27.09
C LEU A 36 -20.39 1.08 26.46
N TRP A 37 -21.65 0.65 26.58
CA TRP A 37 -22.15 -0.52 25.84
C TRP A 37 -22.70 -0.09 24.47
N SER A 38 -22.27 -0.78 23.42
CA SER A 38 -22.85 -0.73 22.07
C SER A 38 -23.03 -2.16 21.52
N ASP A 39 -23.97 -2.33 20.61
CA ASP A 39 -24.25 -3.59 19.91
C ASP A 39 -23.07 -4.09 19.06
N ASP A 40 -22.13 -3.21 18.69
CA ASP A 40 -20.84 -3.54 18.06
C ASP A 40 -19.99 -4.54 18.88
N ARG A 41 -20.29 -4.71 20.18
CA ARG A 41 -19.65 -5.70 21.05
C ARG A 41 -20.20 -7.13 20.87
N ILE A 42 -21.21 -7.34 20.03
CA ILE A 42 -21.83 -8.66 19.76
C ILE A 42 -21.21 -9.28 18.49
N GLY A 43 -20.55 -10.43 18.65
CA GLY A 43 -19.91 -11.14 17.54
C GLY A 43 -20.91 -11.73 16.53
N PRO A 44 -20.52 -11.89 15.24
CA PRO A 44 -21.36 -12.54 14.24
C PRO A 44 -21.60 -14.02 14.60
N GLY A 45 -22.88 -14.43 14.66
CA GLY A 45 -23.28 -15.81 14.95
C GLY A 45 -23.68 -16.08 16.41
N SER A 46 -23.55 -15.09 17.31
CA SER A 46 -24.09 -15.16 18.66
C SER A 46 -25.62 -15.00 18.65
N ASN A 47 -26.34 -15.72 19.53
CA ASN A 47 -27.73 -15.37 19.83
C ASN A 47 -27.71 -13.97 20.45
N TRP A 48 -28.11 -12.96 19.67
CA TRP A 48 -28.04 -11.54 19.98
C TRP A 48 -29.01 -11.13 21.09
N GLU A 49 -30.15 -11.83 21.18
CA GLU A 49 -31.24 -11.53 22.10
C GLU A 49 -30.86 -11.68 23.60
N PRO A 50 -30.18 -12.75 24.07
CA PRO A 50 -29.69 -12.85 25.45
C PRO A 50 -28.66 -11.78 25.88
N GLU A 51 -27.73 -11.41 24.99
CA GLU A 51 -26.70 -10.41 25.31
C GLU A 51 -27.28 -9.00 25.35
N ILE A 52 -28.22 -8.68 24.45
CA ILE A 52 -29.00 -7.43 24.52
C ILE A 52 -29.82 -7.41 25.81
N HIS A 53 -30.50 -8.49 26.19
CA HIS A 53 -31.25 -8.54 27.44
C HIS A 53 -30.36 -8.37 28.68
N LYS A 54 -29.16 -8.94 28.66
CA LYS A 54 -28.17 -8.78 29.74
C LYS A 54 -27.69 -7.33 29.85
N ALA A 55 -27.36 -6.69 28.73
CA ALA A 55 -26.95 -5.30 28.70
C ALA A 55 -28.08 -4.34 29.09
N LEU A 56 -29.29 -4.60 28.58
CA LEU A 56 -30.51 -3.90 28.96
C LEU A 56 -30.83 -4.04 30.44
N ALA A 57 -30.47 -5.14 31.10
CA ALA A 57 -30.68 -5.33 32.55
C ALA A 57 -29.61 -4.60 33.40
N GLN A 58 -28.43 -4.35 32.84
CA GLN A 58 -27.29 -3.75 33.55
C GLN A 58 -27.21 -2.23 33.38
N ALA A 59 -27.84 -1.67 32.35
CA ALA A 59 -27.81 -0.25 32.04
C ALA A 59 -28.38 0.63 33.16
N ARG A 60 -27.69 1.73 33.49
CA ARG A 60 -28.19 2.80 34.38
C ARG A 60 -28.67 4.03 33.61
N VAL A 61 -28.07 4.26 32.44
CA VAL A 61 -28.52 5.25 31.45
C VAL A 61 -28.79 4.52 30.14
N ALA A 62 -29.90 4.83 29.48
CA ALA A 62 -30.26 4.31 28.17
C ALA A 62 -30.54 5.46 27.20
N ILE A 63 -29.81 5.52 26.09
CA ILE A 63 -29.97 6.52 25.05
C ILE A 63 -30.75 5.90 23.89
N LEU A 64 -31.81 6.56 23.43
CA LEU A 64 -32.60 6.12 22.27
C LEU A 64 -32.37 7.07 21.09
N LEU A 65 -31.71 6.61 20.03
CA LEU A 65 -31.49 7.40 18.81
C LEU A 65 -32.72 7.31 17.90
N ILE A 66 -33.63 8.28 18.05
CA ILE A 66 -34.92 8.32 17.37
C ILE A 66 -34.77 8.84 15.93
N THR A 67 -34.96 7.95 14.97
CA THR A 67 -35.10 8.23 13.53
C THR A 67 -36.39 7.60 12.98
N ALA A 68 -36.65 7.76 11.68
CA ALA A 68 -37.69 6.97 11.02
C ALA A 68 -37.40 5.46 11.02
N ASN A 69 -36.12 5.05 10.94
CA ASN A 69 -35.73 3.63 10.96
C ASN A 69 -35.92 3.03 12.36
N PHE A 70 -35.55 3.76 13.41
CA PHE A 70 -35.80 3.39 14.80
C PHE A 70 -37.30 3.15 15.05
N LEU A 71 -38.16 4.06 14.59
CA LEU A 71 -39.61 3.98 14.77
C LEU A 71 -40.29 2.92 13.88
N ASN A 72 -39.57 2.32 12.94
CA ASN A 72 -40.06 1.23 12.08
C ASN A 72 -39.47 -0.13 12.45
N SER A 73 -38.64 -0.20 13.51
CA SER A 73 -38.02 -1.44 13.97
C SER A 73 -38.93 -2.18 14.95
N ASP A 74 -39.48 -3.31 14.50
CA ASP A 74 -40.36 -4.15 15.32
C ASP A 74 -39.66 -4.69 16.57
N PHE A 75 -38.36 -5.02 16.48
CA PHE A 75 -37.60 -5.51 17.63
C PHE A 75 -37.42 -4.41 18.68
N ILE A 76 -36.92 -3.24 18.28
CA ILE A 76 -36.68 -2.12 19.20
C ILE A 76 -37.97 -1.72 19.92
N LEU A 77 -39.07 -1.60 19.18
CA LEU A 77 -40.34 -1.10 19.73
C LEU A 77 -41.10 -2.12 20.58
N ASN A 78 -40.96 -3.43 20.31
CA ASN A 78 -41.67 -4.47 21.04
C ASN A 78 -40.80 -5.14 22.14
N GLU A 79 -39.47 -5.09 22.03
CA GLU A 79 -38.56 -5.79 22.94
C GLU A 79 -37.68 -4.86 23.79
N GLU A 80 -37.03 -3.85 23.19
CA GLU A 80 -36.08 -2.99 23.93
C GLU A 80 -36.78 -1.87 24.69
N VAL A 81 -37.59 -1.08 23.98
CA VAL A 81 -38.26 0.11 24.53
C VAL A 81 -39.19 -0.23 25.70
N PRO A 82 -40.06 -1.26 25.63
CA PRO A 82 -40.93 -1.59 26.75
C PRO A 82 -40.16 -1.94 28.02
N LYS A 83 -39.07 -2.72 27.92
CA LYS A 83 -38.22 -3.09 29.05
C LYS A 83 -37.50 -1.88 29.66
N LEU A 84 -36.98 -0.98 28.82
CA LEU A 84 -36.34 0.25 29.29
C LEU A 84 -37.32 1.19 29.99
N LEU A 85 -38.55 1.30 29.48
CA LEU A 85 -39.59 2.12 30.10
C LEU A 85 -40.09 1.53 31.42
N GLU A 86 -40.22 0.20 31.52
CA GLU A 86 -40.54 -0.48 32.77
C GLU A 86 -39.44 -0.25 33.82
N ARG A 87 -38.16 -0.47 33.46
CA ARG A 87 -37.02 -0.22 34.36
C ARG A 87 -36.88 1.24 34.76
N ARG A 88 -37.28 2.18 33.90
CA ARG A 88 -37.34 3.60 34.26
C ARG A 88 -38.34 3.85 35.39
N GLU A 89 -39.49 3.18 35.37
CA GLU A 89 -40.54 3.34 36.38
C GLU A 89 -40.24 2.55 37.67
N SER A 90 -39.63 1.36 37.56
CA SER A 90 -39.39 0.45 38.69
C SER A 90 -38.01 0.62 39.35
N GLU A 91 -36.96 0.86 38.56
CA GLU A 91 -35.55 0.86 39.00
C GLU A 91 -34.88 2.23 38.90
N GLY A 92 -35.54 3.23 38.29
CA GLY A 92 -35.02 4.59 38.16
C GLY A 92 -33.96 4.78 37.07
N VAL A 93 -33.90 3.87 36.09
CA VAL A 93 -33.01 4.01 34.92
C VAL A 93 -33.31 5.30 34.16
N THR A 94 -32.27 6.05 33.80
CA THR A 94 -32.45 7.29 33.04
C THR A 94 -32.51 6.99 31.55
N VAL A 95 -33.67 7.23 30.93
CA VAL A 95 -33.87 7.02 29.49
C VAL A 95 -33.91 8.36 28.76
N ILE A 96 -32.99 8.57 27.81
CA ILE A 96 -32.78 9.83 27.08
C ILE A 96 -33.10 9.61 25.58
N PRO A 97 -34.26 10.04 25.09
CA PRO A 97 -34.59 9.96 23.67
C PRO A 97 -33.98 11.14 22.91
N ILE A 98 -33.21 10.86 21.87
CA ILE A 98 -32.56 11.84 21.01
C ILE A 98 -33.25 11.83 19.64
N ILE A 99 -33.85 12.94 19.22
CA ILE A 99 -34.36 13.10 17.86
C ILE A 99 -33.18 13.29 16.92
N ALA A 100 -32.74 12.20 16.30
CA ALA A 100 -31.59 12.21 15.41
C ALA A 100 -31.96 12.82 14.05
N ARG A 101 -33.03 12.33 13.41
CA ARG A 101 -33.51 12.83 12.10
C ARG A 101 -35.00 13.18 12.13
N PHE A 102 -35.43 13.96 11.13
CA PHE A 102 -36.84 14.30 10.94
C PHE A 102 -37.69 13.01 10.91
N CYS A 103 -38.58 12.86 11.88
CA CYS A 103 -39.45 11.71 12.01
C CYS A 103 -40.74 12.09 12.75
N ALA A 104 -41.78 11.26 12.63
CA ALA A 104 -43.09 11.50 13.20
C ALA A 104 -43.18 11.19 14.71
N TRP A 105 -42.13 11.46 15.48
CA TRP A 105 -42.00 11.08 16.89
C TRP A 105 -43.14 11.61 17.78
N ARG A 106 -43.69 12.80 17.47
CA ARG A 106 -44.84 13.39 18.18
C ARG A 106 -46.13 12.58 18.06
N ARG A 107 -46.22 11.65 17.09
CA ARG A 107 -47.37 10.74 16.93
C ARG A 107 -47.25 9.48 17.78
N VAL A 108 -46.08 9.23 18.38
CA VAL A 108 -45.81 8.06 19.22
C VAL A 108 -46.18 8.42 20.66
N ALA A 109 -47.22 7.78 21.21
CA ALA A 109 -47.87 8.23 22.43
C ALA A 109 -46.97 8.23 23.68
N TRP A 110 -46.04 7.27 23.81
CA TRP A 110 -45.10 7.22 24.92
C TRP A 110 -43.98 8.27 24.75
N LEU A 111 -43.44 8.40 23.54
CA LEU A 111 -42.34 9.30 23.22
C LEU A 111 -42.77 10.77 23.29
N ALA A 112 -44.01 11.08 22.92
CA ALA A 112 -44.60 12.42 23.06
C ALA A 112 -44.72 12.89 24.52
N LYS A 113 -44.67 11.98 25.49
CA LYS A 113 -44.69 12.28 26.93
C LYS A 113 -43.30 12.33 27.57
N MET A 114 -42.23 12.07 26.80
CA MET A 114 -40.85 12.09 27.29
C MET A 114 -40.15 13.41 27.02
N ASN A 115 -39.12 13.71 27.83
CA ASN A 115 -38.23 14.84 27.62
C ASN A 115 -37.19 14.49 26.54
N VAL A 116 -37.56 14.69 25.27
CA VAL A 116 -36.66 14.43 24.13
C VAL A 116 -35.50 15.43 24.07
N ARG A 117 -34.41 15.03 23.42
CA ARG A 117 -33.27 15.87 23.09
C ARG A 117 -33.20 16.05 21.58
N PRO A 118 -33.04 17.28 21.09
CA PRO A 118 -33.04 18.55 21.82
C PRO A 118 -34.44 18.87 22.36
N ARG A 119 -34.55 19.73 23.38
CA ARG A 119 -35.83 20.01 24.09
C ARG A 119 -36.91 20.61 23.19
N ASN A 120 -36.53 21.26 22.10
CA ASN A 120 -37.48 21.79 21.11
C ASN A 120 -38.02 20.70 20.15
N GLY A 121 -37.41 19.52 20.15
CA GLY A 121 -37.80 18.38 19.34
C GLY A 121 -37.35 18.45 17.88
N ASP A 122 -36.46 19.38 17.56
CA ASP A 122 -35.82 19.47 16.25
C ASP A 122 -34.80 18.34 16.10
N PRO A 123 -34.65 17.75 14.91
CA PRO A 123 -33.60 16.77 14.70
C PRO A 123 -32.20 17.36 14.84
N ILE A 124 -31.28 16.59 15.42
CA ILE A 124 -29.85 16.92 15.45
C ILE A 124 -29.34 17.06 14.01
N TRP A 125 -29.57 16.07 13.16
CA TRP A 125 -29.04 16.01 11.79
C TRP A 125 -30.02 16.53 10.72
N GLY A 126 -30.81 17.57 11.04
CA GLY A 126 -31.84 18.13 10.15
C GLY A 126 -31.40 19.23 9.19
N ASP A 127 -30.41 20.04 9.59
CA ASP A 127 -29.84 21.13 8.79
C ASP A 127 -28.33 20.94 8.72
N SER A 128 -27.70 21.27 7.60
CA SER A 128 -26.25 21.10 7.34
C SER A 128 -25.32 22.01 8.16
N ASP A 129 -25.77 22.52 9.32
CA ASP A 129 -24.95 23.26 10.29
C ASP A 129 -24.27 22.29 11.27
N ILE A 130 -23.06 21.87 10.91
CA ILE A 130 -22.20 20.96 11.68
C ILE A 130 -21.93 21.52 13.09
N GLY A 131 -21.84 22.85 13.25
CA GLY A 131 -21.60 23.47 14.55
C GLY A 131 -22.79 23.37 15.50
N ARG A 132 -24.02 23.32 14.97
CA ARG A 132 -25.23 23.05 15.74
C ARG A 132 -25.26 21.59 16.22
N ILE A 133 -24.94 20.64 15.33
CA ILE A 133 -24.87 19.20 15.63
C ILE A 133 -23.91 18.95 16.80
N ASP A 134 -22.68 19.45 16.72
CA ASP A 134 -21.67 19.23 17.76
C ASP A 134 -22.10 19.81 19.11
N ARG A 135 -22.66 21.03 19.16
CA ARG A 135 -23.15 21.62 20.42
C ARG A 135 -24.25 20.77 21.05
N MET A 136 -25.13 20.19 20.23
CA MET A 136 -26.22 19.36 20.72
C MET A 136 -25.70 18.03 21.25
N LEU A 137 -24.74 17.40 20.57
CA LEU A 137 -24.11 16.16 21.01
C LEU A 137 -23.25 16.36 22.27
N THR A 138 -22.48 17.45 22.37
CA THR A 138 -21.72 17.79 23.58
C THR A 138 -22.64 18.01 24.79
N ALA A 139 -23.74 18.76 24.63
CA ALA A 139 -24.69 18.98 25.73
C ALA A 139 -25.38 17.70 26.19
N ILE A 140 -25.63 16.76 25.27
CA ILE A 140 -26.17 15.44 25.59
C ILE A 140 -25.13 14.61 26.36
N ALA A 141 -23.85 14.69 25.97
CA ALA A 141 -22.77 14.00 26.66
C ALA A 141 -22.58 14.51 28.11
N GLU A 142 -22.60 15.84 28.31
CA GLU A 142 -22.57 16.44 29.66
C GLU A 142 -23.73 15.98 30.53
N GLU A 143 -24.96 15.95 29.99
CA GLU A 143 -26.13 15.44 30.71
C GLU A 143 -26.00 13.97 31.10
N VAL A 144 -25.43 13.13 30.21
CA VAL A 144 -25.18 11.71 30.52
C VAL A 144 -24.17 11.57 31.66
N ALA A 145 -23.14 12.43 31.69
CA ALA A 145 -22.12 12.44 32.74
C ALA A 145 -22.69 12.83 34.12
N GLU A 146 -23.62 13.79 34.18
CA GLU A 146 -24.27 14.22 35.43
C GLU A 146 -25.10 13.12 36.11
N VAL A 147 -25.59 12.15 35.34
CA VAL A 147 -26.46 11.07 35.83
C VAL A 147 -25.67 9.94 36.49
N ILE A 148 -24.37 9.83 36.21
CA ILE A 148 -23.50 8.74 36.68
C ILE A 148 -22.75 9.20 37.95
N PRO A 149 -22.90 8.52 39.12
CA PRO A 149 -22.33 9.00 40.36
C PRO A 149 -20.79 8.86 40.41
N ASN A 150 -20.11 9.91 40.87
CA ASN A 150 -18.69 9.91 41.23
C ASN A 150 -18.46 9.04 42.48
N GLU A 151 -17.81 7.88 42.35
CA GLU A 151 -17.19 7.21 43.50
C GLU A 151 -15.66 7.43 43.49
N PRO A 152 -15.07 7.85 44.62
CA PRO A 152 -13.61 8.00 44.72
C PRO A 152 -12.95 6.63 44.84
N VAL A 153 -11.88 6.41 44.08
CA VAL A 153 -11.05 5.20 44.14
C VAL A 153 -10.35 5.14 45.50
N VAL A 154 -10.81 4.24 46.38
CA VAL A 154 -10.18 3.94 47.67
C VAL A 154 -9.10 2.87 47.49
N SER A 155 -7.91 3.15 47.99
CA SER A 155 -6.85 2.18 48.26
C SER A 155 -7.20 1.28 49.45
N SER A 156 -7.22 -0.04 49.29
CA SER A 156 -6.71 -1.01 50.27
C SER A 156 -6.97 -2.46 49.84
N SER A 157 -5.87 -3.22 49.81
CA SER A 157 -5.68 -4.59 50.29
C SER A 157 -6.89 -5.48 50.67
N GLU A 158 -6.68 -6.75 50.29
CA GLU A 158 -7.13 -8.03 50.89
C GLU A 158 -8.42 -8.68 50.38
N ASP A 159 -8.15 -9.83 49.73
CA ASP A 159 -8.90 -11.08 49.61
C ASP A 159 -10.30 -11.07 48.98
N VAL A 160 -10.43 -11.82 47.86
CA VAL A 160 -11.23 -13.04 47.76
C VAL A 160 -11.03 -13.72 46.38
N ASN A 161 -10.49 -14.94 46.44
CA ASN A 161 -10.65 -16.13 45.57
C ASN A 161 -10.25 -16.13 44.08
N GLN A 162 -9.08 -16.75 43.85
CA GLN A 162 -8.74 -17.79 42.86
C GLN A 162 -9.75 -18.03 41.71
N ASP A 163 -9.53 -17.33 40.61
CA ASP A 163 -9.36 -17.91 39.28
C ASP A 163 -8.07 -17.28 38.71
N GLU A 164 -7.21 -18.05 38.05
CA GLU A 164 -5.95 -17.56 37.47
C GLU A 164 -6.25 -16.58 36.32
N ASP A 165 -6.45 -15.32 36.67
CA ASP A 165 -6.69 -14.20 35.75
C ASP A 165 -5.33 -13.80 35.13
N ILE A 166 -5.09 -14.18 33.88
CA ILE A 166 -3.90 -13.76 33.12
C ILE A 166 -4.03 -12.25 32.85
N SER A 167 -3.48 -11.44 33.76
CA SER A 167 -3.37 -9.98 33.62
C SER A 167 -2.32 -9.63 32.56
N PHE A 168 -2.74 -9.39 31.32
CA PHE A 168 -1.85 -8.85 30.29
C PHE A 168 -1.50 -7.37 30.55
N GLU A 169 -0.28 -6.97 30.22
CA GLU A 169 0.08 -5.56 30.12
C GLU A 169 -0.81 -4.82 29.09
N PRO A 170 -0.95 -3.48 29.16
CA PRO A 170 -1.69 -2.71 28.16
C PRO A 170 -1.18 -2.98 26.74
N ASN A 171 -2.07 -2.92 25.73
CA ASN A 171 -1.65 -3.11 24.34
C ASN A 171 -0.64 -2.00 23.97
N PRO A 172 0.55 -2.33 23.43
CA PRO A 172 1.57 -1.34 23.14
C PRO A 172 1.23 -0.46 21.93
N PHE A 173 0.24 -0.86 21.12
CA PHE A 173 -0.29 -0.06 20.03
C PHE A 173 -1.54 0.70 20.49
N ILE A 174 -1.65 1.98 20.15
CA ILE A 174 -2.70 2.87 20.66
C ILE A 174 -3.58 3.38 19.53
N ILE A 175 -4.89 3.15 19.66
CA ILE A 175 -5.91 3.52 18.68
C ILE A 175 -6.81 4.65 19.21
N GLY A 176 -7.33 5.50 18.31
CA GLY A 176 -8.33 6.53 18.62
C GLY A 176 -7.84 7.74 19.41
N HIS A 177 -6.62 7.71 19.97
CA HIS A 177 -6.06 8.77 20.82
C HIS A 177 -4.63 9.12 20.44
N PRO A 178 -4.13 10.33 20.80
CA PRO A 178 -2.70 10.61 20.73
C PRO A 178 -1.92 9.56 21.50
N VAL A 179 -0.83 9.07 20.90
CA VAL A 179 0.00 8.04 21.53
C VAL A 179 0.61 8.62 22.82
N PRO A 180 0.35 8.04 24.00
CA PRO A 180 0.91 8.54 25.25
C PRO A 180 2.44 8.49 25.22
N PRO A 181 3.12 9.38 25.97
CA PRO A 181 4.58 9.49 25.86
C PRO A 181 5.34 8.19 26.12
N ASP A 182 4.88 7.37 27.05
CA ASP A 182 5.52 6.08 27.40
C ASP A 182 5.45 5.05 26.27
N PHE A 183 4.54 5.24 25.31
CA PHE A 183 4.34 4.38 24.14
C PHE A 183 4.74 5.06 22.83
N PHE A 184 5.20 6.32 22.87
CA PHE A 184 5.60 7.05 21.68
C PHE A 184 6.97 6.56 21.20
N VAL A 185 7.04 6.11 19.95
CA VAL A 185 8.25 5.56 19.35
C VAL A 185 8.55 6.23 18.00
N GLY A 186 9.84 6.39 17.70
CA GLY A 186 10.34 6.88 16.41
C GLY A 186 10.52 8.40 16.36
N ARG A 187 10.59 8.96 15.14
CA ARG A 187 10.73 10.41 14.87
C ARG A 187 11.95 11.09 15.52
N LYS A 188 13.01 10.35 15.83
CA LYS A 188 14.22 10.84 16.52
C LYS A 188 14.78 12.10 15.86
N ASP A 189 14.87 12.11 14.54
CA ASP A 189 15.42 13.25 13.79
C ASP A 189 14.55 14.51 13.91
N ILE A 190 13.23 14.36 13.85
CA ILE A 190 12.30 15.48 14.01
C ILE A 190 12.38 16.01 15.45
N ILE A 191 12.39 15.13 16.45
CA ILE A 191 12.55 15.50 17.86
C ILE A 191 13.86 16.27 18.07
N ASN A 192 14.97 15.81 17.50
CA ASN A 192 16.27 16.48 17.60
C ASN A 192 16.30 17.85 16.91
N ARG A 193 15.62 17.99 15.75
CA ARG A 193 15.47 19.29 15.06
C ARG A 193 14.57 20.25 15.85
N CYS A 194 13.48 19.76 16.42
CA CYS A 194 12.62 20.50 17.34
C CYS A 194 13.41 20.96 18.57
N ARG A 195 14.21 20.09 19.18
CA ARG A 195 15.13 20.43 20.29
C ARG A 195 16.09 21.55 19.90
N SER A 196 16.75 21.40 18.76
CA SER A 196 17.75 22.37 18.28
C SER A 196 17.12 23.74 18.03
N SER A 197 15.90 23.77 17.51
CA SER A 197 15.15 25.01 17.28
C SER A 197 14.65 25.62 18.58
N MET A 198 14.08 24.85 19.50
CA MET A 198 13.41 25.39 20.70
C MET A 198 14.35 25.63 21.89
N ALA A 199 15.30 24.72 22.12
CA ALA A 199 16.23 24.73 23.25
C ALA A 199 17.67 25.14 22.87
N GLY A 200 17.94 25.36 21.58
CA GLY A 200 19.24 25.82 21.10
C GLY A 200 19.51 27.31 21.36
N PRO A 201 20.72 27.82 21.04
CA PRO A 201 21.09 29.21 21.29
C PRO A 201 20.26 30.24 20.52
N ALA A 202 19.76 29.87 19.33
CA ALA A 202 19.04 30.76 18.44
C ALA A 202 17.53 30.87 18.75
N ARG A 203 16.94 29.88 19.44
CA ARG A 203 15.51 29.77 19.81
C ARG A 203 14.54 30.27 18.74
N GLY A 204 14.06 29.36 17.88
CA GLY A 204 13.14 29.65 16.78
C GLY A 204 11.84 28.87 16.86
N SER A 205 10.81 29.40 16.20
CA SER A 205 9.52 28.73 16.03
C SER A 205 9.64 27.57 15.04
N VAL A 206 8.77 26.57 15.17
CA VAL A 206 8.79 25.32 14.39
C VAL A 206 7.45 25.13 13.68
N ALA A 207 7.50 24.76 12.41
CA ALA A 207 6.31 24.43 11.64
C ALA A 207 6.33 22.95 11.25
N LEU A 208 5.43 22.16 11.81
CA LEU A 208 5.17 20.77 11.45
C LEU A 208 4.08 20.72 10.39
N SER A 209 4.43 20.30 9.17
CA SER A 209 3.47 20.08 8.07
C SER A 209 3.42 18.60 7.70
N GLY A 210 2.33 18.09 7.11
CA GLY A 210 2.26 16.71 6.66
C GLY A 210 0.84 16.13 6.65
N GLY A 211 0.62 15.02 5.96
CA GLY A 211 -0.70 14.39 5.79
C GLY A 211 -1.43 14.04 7.11
N ARG A 212 -2.74 13.75 7.05
CA ARG A 212 -3.48 13.24 8.23
C ARG A 212 -2.86 11.95 8.75
N GLY A 213 -2.94 11.70 10.06
CA GLY A 213 -2.51 10.43 10.64
C GLY A 213 -1.00 10.11 10.59
N VAL A 214 -0.14 11.06 10.19
CA VAL A 214 1.33 10.89 10.23
C VAL A 214 1.95 11.09 11.63
N GLY A 215 1.12 11.27 12.67
CA GLY A 215 1.57 11.36 14.06
C GLY A 215 1.96 12.77 14.56
N LYS A 216 1.47 13.84 13.92
CA LYS A 216 1.72 15.24 14.34
C LYS A 216 1.22 15.51 15.77
N THR A 217 -0.06 15.21 16.05
CA THR A 217 -0.66 15.38 17.37
C THR A 217 0.09 14.59 18.44
N SER A 218 0.36 13.31 18.20
CA SER A 218 1.16 12.48 19.12
C SER A 218 2.55 13.07 19.38
N LEU A 219 3.22 13.63 18.37
CA LEU A 219 4.50 14.30 18.55
C LEU A 219 4.37 15.57 19.41
N LEU A 220 3.33 16.38 19.23
CA LEU A 220 3.10 17.55 20.08
C LEU A 220 2.91 17.14 21.55
N HIS A 221 2.13 16.09 21.82
CA HIS A 221 1.99 15.55 23.19
C HIS A 221 3.29 14.96 23.74
N TYR A 222 4.16 14.44 22.88
CA TYR A 222 5.45 13.86 23.29
C TYR A 222 6.53 14.90 23.61
N LEU A 223 6.53 16.05 22.94
CA LEU A 223 7.57 17.08 23.07
C LEU A 223 7.81 17.55 24.53
N PRO A 224 6.77 17.84 25.34
CA PRO A 224 6.95 18.19 26.74
C PRO A 224 7.60 17.07 27.57
N HIS A 225 7.20 15.81 27.34
CA HIS A 225 7.74 14.67 28.07
C HIS A 225 9.21 14.42 27.72
N VAL A 226 9.59 14.47 26.44
CA VAL A 226 11.00 14.32 26.04
C VAL A 226 11.86 15.49 26.52
N ALA A 227 11.28 16.70 26.59
CA ALA A 227 11.96 17.86 27.14
C ALA A 227 12.30 17.67 28.63
N GLN A 228 11.39 17.08 29.41
CA GLN A 228 11.64 16.76 30.82
C GLN A 228 12.65 15.62 30.98
N THR A 229 12.45 14.49 30.29
CA THR A 229 13.30 13.29 30.44
C THR A 229 14.73 13.50 29.92
N GLN A 230 14.92 14.24 28.83
CA GLN A 230 16.24 14.57 28.29
C GLN A 230 16.83 15.86 28.87
N GLN A 231 16.24 16.40 29.94
CA GLN A 231 16.69 17.61 30.63
C GLN A 231 16.98 18.77 29.67
N TRP A 232 15.99 19.09 28.82
CA TRP A 232 16.01 20.35 28.09
C TRP A 232 15.95 21.52 29.09
N ASP A 233 16.05 22.75 28.59
CA ASP A 233 16.04 23.93 29.45
C ASP A 233 14.77 23.96 30.33
N PRO A 234 14.90 23.84 31.67
CA PRO A 234 13.76 23.77 32.60
C PRO A 234 13.00 25.10 32.71
N SER A 235 13.51 26.17 32.08
CA SER A 235 12.80 27.44 31.99
C SER A 235 11.66 27.45 30.97
N ILE A 236 11.54 26.41 30.15
CA ILE A 236 10.50 26.29 29.12
C ILE A 236 9.18 25.83 29.75
N ILE A 237 8.11 26.55 29.44
CA ILE A 237 6.72 26.24 29.74
C ILE A 237 6.09 25.82 28.42
N PHE A 238 5.53 24.61 28.36
CA PHE A 238 4.79 24.13 27.19
C PHE A 238 3.31 24.37 27.41
N VAL A 239 2.62 24.88 26.38
CA VAL A 239 1.17 25.04 26.37
C VAL A 239 0.65 24.34 25.12
N TYR A 240 -0.28 23.39 25.28
CA TYR A 240 -0.92 22.71 24.19
C TYR A 240 -2.29 23.31 23.91
N LEU A 241 -2.59 23.62 22.65
CA LEU A 241 -3.89 24.10 22.22
C LEU A 241 -4.36 23.33 20.99
N TYR A 242 -5.53 22.72 21.10
CA TYR A 242 -6.25 22.19 19.96
C TYR A 242 -7.08 23.31 19.32
N CYS A 243 -6.58 23.85 18.22
CA CYS A 243 -7.15 25.04 17.58
C CYS A 243 -8.63 24.89 17.18
N PRO A 244 -9.11 23.71 16.73
CA PRO A 244 -10.54 23.51 16.44
C PRO A 244 -11.49 23.74 17.64
N ASP A 245 -11.00 23.66 18.88
CA ASP A 245 -11.81 23.95 20.07
C ASP A 245 -12.03 25.46 20.28
N LEU A 246 -11.27 26.32 19.58
CA LEU A 246 -11.38 27.79 19.65
C LEU A 246 -12.60 28.34 18.89
N ARG A 247 -13.79 27.76 19.11
CA ARG A 247 -15.08 28.14 18.50
C ARG A 247 -15.30 29.67 18.60
N GLN A 248 -15.69 30.33 17.50
CA GLN A 248 -15.79 31.81 17.40
C GLN A 248 -14.44 32.49 17.66
N PHE A 249 -13.46 32.20 16.82
CA PHE A 249 -12.11 32.68 16.96
C PHE A 249 -12.03 34.22 17.01
N THR A 250 -11.38 34.74 18.05
CA THR A 250 -10.84 36.11 18.10
C THR A 250 -9.38 36.06 18.54
N PRO A 251 -8.54 37.01 18.11
CA PRO A 251 -7.16 37.11 18.61
C PRO A 251 -7.08 37.16 20.13
N GLY A 252 -8.05 37.81 20.77
CA GLY A 252 -8.04 37.97 22.22
C GLY A 252 -8.42 36.69 22.97
N ARG A 253 -9.38 35.92 22.44
CA ARG A 253 -9.73 34.61 22.97
C ARG A 253 -8.58 33.62 22.83
N PHE A 254 -7.84 33.69 21.73
CA PHE A 254 -6.62 32.89 21.56
C PHE A 254 -5.58 33.18 22.65
N TYR A 255 -5.28 34.46 22.93
CA TYR A 255 -4.37 34.82 24.02
C TYR A 255 -4.92 34.40 25.39
N ARG A 256 -6.24 34.47 25.58
CA ARG A 256 -6.90 34.01 26.81
C ARG A 256 -6.72 32.51 27.03
N SER A 257 -6.97 31.68 26.03
CA SER A 257 -6.82 30.22 26.13
C SER A 257 -5.38 29.79 26.45
N ILE A 258 -4.37 30.53 25.98
CA ILE A 258 -2.98 30.28 26.37
C ILE A 258 -2.79 30.50 27.88
N LEU A 259 -3.37 31.58 28.41
CA LEU A 259 -3.26 31.91 29.83
C LEU A 259 -4.03 30.92 30.71
N GLU A 260 -5.22 30.51 30.28
CA GLU A 260 -6.03 29.47 30.96
C GLU A 260 -5.25 28.15 31.05
N GLU A 261 -4.54 27.76 29.99
CA GLU A 261 -3.74 26.54 30.02
C GLU A 261 -2.50 26.65 30.93
N ILE A 262 -1.88 27.82 31.00
CA ILE A 262 -0.79 28.08 31.97
C ILE A 262 -1.32 27.99 33.40
N GLU A 263 -2.52 28.52 33.67
CA GLU A 263 -3.15 28.45 34.98
C GLU A 263 -3.39 27.00 35.43
N LEU A 264 -3.81 26.14 34.50
CA LEU A 264 -4.08 24.73 34.77
C LEU A 264 -2.81 23.89 35.00
N GLN A 265 -1.71 24.23 34.34
CA GLN A 265 -0.52 23.38 34.27
C GLN A 265 0.65 23.80 35.17
N GLU A 266 0.74 25.07 35.58
CA GLU A 266 1.91 25.60 36.28
C GLU A 266 1.64 25.94 37.76
N ASP A 267 2.43 25.36 38.67
CA ASP A 267 2.34 25.60 40.12
C ASP A 267 3.12 26.84 40.60
N ASN A 268 3.75 27.59 39.70
CA ASN A 268 4.54 28.76 40.09
C ASN A 268 3.63 29.89 40.59
N VAL A 269 3.64 30.14 41.90
CA VAL A 269 2.79 31.15 42.57
C VAL A 269 2.83 32.53 41.92
N ALA A 270 4.01 33.01 41.51
CA ALA A 270 4.14 34.33 40.89
C ALA A 270 3.56 34.36 39.47
N LEU A 271 3.71 33.27 38.71
CA LEU A 271 3.12 33.09 37.39
C LEU A 271 1.60 32.97 37.48
N GLN A 272 1.07 32.11 38.35
CA GLN A 272 -0.37 31.95 38.55
C GLN A 272 -1.05 33.26 38.92
N LYS A 273 -0.50 33.99 39.90
CA LYS A 273 -1.04 35.31 40.27
C LYS A 273 -1.09 36.26 39.07
N ARG A 274 -0.02 36.29 38.27
CA ARG A 274 0.07 37.18 37.11
C ARG A 274 -0.91 36.80 35.99
N VAL A 275 -1.16 35.51 35.81
CA VAL A 275 -2.12 34.96 34.86
C VAL A 275 -3.55 35.28 35.30
N GLN A 276 -3.88 35.06 36.58
CA GLN A 276 -5.19 35.39 37.16
C GLN A 276 -5.54 36.87 37.01
N GLU A 277 -4.60 37.78 37.30
CA GLU A 277 -4.79 39.23 37.09
C GLU A 277 -5.22 39.61 35.65
N LEU A 278 -4.86 38.79 34.66
CA LEU A 278 -5.23 38.99 33.25
C LEU A 278 -6.55 38.30 32.90
N LEU A 279 -6.84 37.14 33.51
CA LEU A 279 -8.06 36.36 33.25
C LEU A 279 -9.30 36.90 34.00
N GLU A 280 -9.11 37.58 35.14
CA GLU A 280 -10.19 38.23 35.90
C GLU A 280 -10.89 39.36 35.12
N GLN A 281 -10.28 39.85 34.04
CA GLN A 281 -10.89 40.86 33.19
C GLN A 281 -12.06 40.23 32.39
N PRO A 282 -13.26 40.86 32.39
CA PRO A 282 -14.43 40.32 31.70
C PRO A 282 -14.32 40.36 30.17
N SER A 283 -13.34 41.07 29.63
CA SER A 283 -13.03 41.13 28.20
C SER A 283 -11.94 40.12 27.83
N ASP A 284 -11.90 39.71 26.55
CA ASP A 284 -10.78 38.97 25.97
C ASP A 284 -9.43 39.67 26.20
N VAL A 285 -8.34 38.90 26.17
CA VAL A 285 -6.99 39.41 26.44
C VAL A 285 -6.45 40.17 25.23
N SER A 286 -6.13 41.47 25.40
CA SER A 286 -5.62 42.26 24.27
C SER A 286 -4.19 41.86 23.88
N TYR A 287 -3.83 42.08 22.61
CA TYR A 287 -2.44 41.91 22.14
C TYR A 287 -1.43 42.72 22.98
N SER A 288 -1.83 43.91 23.44
CA SER A 288 -0.97 44.78 24.24
C SER A 288 -0.71 44.24 25.64
N ASP A 289 -1.70 43.58 26.24
CA ASP A 289 -1.60 42.96 27.56
C ASP A 289 -0.78 41.68 27.47
N PHE A 290 -1.01 40.86 26.43
CA PHE A 290 -0.21 39.66 26.17
C PHE A 290 1.28 40.00 25.94
N ARG A 291 1.58 41.09 25.21
CA ARG A 291 2.97 41.60 25.09
C ARG A 291 3.59 41.98 26.44
N ARG A 292 2.81 42.62 27.32
CA ARG A 292 3.28 42.99 28.66
C ARG A 292 3.54 41.75 29.51
N PHE A 293 2.68 40.74 29.41
CA PHE A 293 2.87 39.43 30.03
C PHE A 293 4.17 38.77 29.57
N LEU A 294 4.42 38.68 28.26
CA LEU A 294 5.64 38.07 27.72
C LEU A 294 6.93 38.79 28.16
N ARG A 295 6.94 40.12 28.26
CA ARG A 295 8.09 40.86 28.82
C ARG A 295 8.34 40.53 30.28
N TRP A 296 7.26 40.40 31.06
CA TRP A 296 7.35 39.97 32.46
C TRP A 296 7.88 38.54 32.56
N LEU A 297 7.42 37.63 31.70
CA LEU A 297 7.91 36.24 31.64
C LEU A 297 9.42 36.18 31.36
N LYS A 298 9.91 37.08 30.49
CA LYS A 298 11.36 37.21 30.22
C LYS A 298 12.15 37.64 31.45
N GLN A 299 11.60 38.51 32.30
CA GLN A 299 12.24 38.91 33.56
C GLN A 299 12.33 37.75 34.54
N GLN A 300 11.35 36.83 34.50
CA GLN A 300 11.39 35.57 35.25
C GLN A 300 12.32 34.52 34.63
N LYS A 301 13.03 34.87 33.54
CA LYS A 301 13.91 33.98 32.77
C LYS A 301 13.18 32.72 32.26
N ARG A 302 11.88 32.82 31.99
CA ARG A 302 11.05 31.73 31.47
C ARG A 302 10.79 31.91 29.98
N TRP A 303 10.57 30.80 29.28
CA TRP A 303 10.20 30.74 27.87
C TRP A 303 8.87 30.05 27.70
N LEU A 304 8.04 30.55 26.79
CA LEU A 304 6.74 29.98 26.47
C LEU A 304 6.80 29.31 25.10
N VAL A 305 6.57 27.99 25.06
CA VAL A 305 6.41 27.21 23.83
C VAL A 305 4.94 26.86 23.68
N ILE A 306 4.32 27.31 22.58
CA ILE A 306 2.90 27.06 22.31
C ILE A 306 2.79 26.03 21.20
N LEU A 307 2.24 24.86 21.54
CA LEU A 307 1.98 23.73 20.66
C LEU A 307 0.57 23.89 20.08
N LEU A 308 0.49 24.33 18.83
CA LEU A 308 -0.75 24.66 18.14
C LEU A 308 -1.16 23.51 17.21
N ASP A 309 -2.01 22.61 17.70
CA ASP A 309 -2.55 21.53 16.88
C ASP A 309 -3.74 22.00 16.04
N GLY A 310 -3.80 21.57 14.78
CA GLY A 310 -4.85 21.97 13.86
C GLY A 310 -4.84 23.47 13.52
N PHE A 311 -3.67 24.13 13.51
CA PHE A 311 -3.55 25.59 13.30
C PHE A 311 -4.23 26.09 12.01
N ALA A 312 -4.32 25.23 10.98
CA ALA A 312 -5.04 25.52 9.75
C ALA A 312 -6.51 25.91 9.97
N TRP A 313 -7.14 25.44 11.05
CA TRP A 313 -8.50 25.80 11.43
C TRP A 313 -8.65 27.32 11.67
N ILE A 314 -7.68 27.95 12.34
CA ILE A 314 -7.69 29.41 12.59
C ILE A 314 -7.62 30.18 11.27
N VAL A 315 -6.84 29.68 10.32
CA VAL A 315 -6.60 30.33 9.04
C VAL A 315 -7.78 30.14 8.08
N LYS A 316 -8.31 28.91 7.96
CA LYS A 316 -9.30 28.52 6.95
C LYS A 316 -10.76 28.72 7.35
N THR A 317 -11.10 28.79 8.63
CA THR A 317 -12.52 28.86 9.03
C THR A 317 -13.18 30.17 8.60
N ASP A 318 -14.38 30.09 8.04
CA ASP A 318 -15.13 31.24 7.50
C ASP A 318 -15.70 32.20 8.58
N THR A 319 -15.33 31.98 9.85
CA THR A 319 -15.94 32.66 11.00
C THR A 319 -15.32 34.02 11.34
N ALA A 320 -14.14 34.35 10.79
CA ALA A 320 -13.43 35.60 11.07
C ALA A 320 -13.01 36.32 9.78
N ASP A 321 -13.19 37.64 9.75
CA ASP A 321 -12.79 38.53 8.66
C ASP A 321 -11.30 38.32 8.29
N ILE A 322 -11.01 38.21 6.99
CA ILE A 322 -9.65 38.05 6.43
C ILE A 322 -8.69 39.10 7.02
N LYS A 323 -9.16 40.32 7.24
CA LYS A 323 -8.36 41.39 7.85
C LYS A 323 -7.98 41.08 9.30
N ILE A 324 -8.90 40.54 10.10
CA ILE A 324 -8.64 40.15 11.49
C ILE A 324 -7.60 39.04 11.54
N LYS A 325 -7.69 38.07 10.64
CA LYS A 325 -6.70 36.99 10.53
C LYS A 325 -5.33 37.52 10.09
N GLY A 326 -5.29 38.43 9.11
CA GLY A 326 -4.05 39.09 8.67
C GLY A 326 -3.37 39.87 9.79
N ASP A 327 -4.14 40.65 10.55
CA ASP A 327 -3.64 41.39 11.71
C ASP A 327 -3.14 40.43 12.81
N PHE A 328 -3.84 39.33 13.06
CA PHE A 328 -3.43 38.29 14.00
C PHE A 328 -2.10 37.61 13.61
N LEU A 329 -1.94 37.20 12.36
CA LEU A 329 -0.69 36.61 11.88
C LEU A 329 0.48 37.61 11.99
N SER A 330 0.22 38.89 11.69
CA SER A 330 1.20 39.96 11.89
C SER A 330 1.57 40.14 13.36
N HIS A 331 0.60 40.04 14.28
CA HIS A 331 0.84 40.07 15.72
C HIS A 331 1.75 38.92 16.16
N LEU A 332 1.42 37.67 15.79
CA LEU A 332 2.22 36.51 16.15
C LEU A 332 3.64 36.62 15.60
N ARG A 333 3.81 37.03 14.33
CA ARG A 333 5.14 37.27 13.74
C ARG A 333 5.95 38.29 14.53
N SER A 334 5.32 39.40 14.91
CA SER A 334 6.01 40.43 15.70
C SER A 334 6.41 39.93 17.08
N LEU A 335 5.69 38.95 17.65
CA LEU A 335 6.06 38.33 18.91
C LEU A 335 7.25 37.38 18.75
N THR A 336 7.25 36.55 17.71
CA THR A 336 8.31 35.56 17.48
C THR A 336 9.63 36.16 16.99
N ASN A 337 9.60 37.32 16.32
CA ASN A 337 10.80 37.96 15.76
C ASN A 337 11.49 38.95 16.70
N ASP A 338 10.79 39.50 17.70
CA ASP A 338 11.39 40.46 18.62
C ASP A 338 11.98 39.69 19.82
N PRO A 339 13.31 39.71 20.00
CA PRO A 339 13.98 38.96 21.07
C PRO A 339 13.56 39.40 22.47
N LYS A 340 12.81 40.52 22.63
CA LYS A 340 12.19 40.94 23.90
C LYS A 340 11.09 40.00 24.39
N TYR A 341 10.53 39.15 23.54
CA TYR A 341 9.46 38.22 23.89
C TYR A 341 10.00 36.78 23.90
N PRO A 342 9.89 36.05 25.02
CA PRO A 342 10.42 34.70 25.14
C PRO A 342 9.36 33.70 24.70
N ILE A 343 8.92 33.77 23.44
CA ILE A 343 7.83 32.97 22.90
C ILE A 343 8.28 32.22 21.65
N ILE A 344 7.86 30.96 21.57
CA ILE A 344 8.14 30.04 20.48
C ILE A 344 6.81 29.38 20.09
N LEU A 345 6.53 29.33 18.80
CA LEU A 345 5.33 28.66 18.28
C LEU A 345 5.74 27.34 17.64
N VAL A 346 4.98 26.28 17.91
CA VAL A 346 5.07 25.00 17.21
C VAL A 346 3.72 24.72 16.57
N THR A 347 3.61 24.91 15.26
CA THR A 347 2.33 24.69 14.55
C THR A 347 2.27 23.29 13.95
N ALA A 348 1.13 22.61 14.03
CA ALA A 348 0.86 21.39 13.27
C ALA A 348 -0.26 21.63 12.26
N THR A 349 0.06 21.44 10.97
CA THR A 349 -0.87 21.65 9.85
C THR A 349 -0.77 20.52 8.83
N GLN A 350 -1.78 20.41 7.97
CA GLN A 350 -1.72 19.48 6.83
C GLN A 350 -0.84 20.06 5.72
N GLU A 351 -1.13 21.30 5.31
CA GLU A 351 -0.39 22.05 4.30
C GLU A 351 0.79 22.82 4.91
N THR A 352 1.69 23.31 4.07
CA THR A 352 2.76 24.21 4.53
C THR A 352 2.16 25.54 5.02
N LEU A 353 2.84 26.23 5.94
CA LEU A 353 2.39 27.56 6.38
C LEU A 353 2.37 28.58 5.23
N SER A 354 3.23 28.40 4.22
CA SER A 354 3.25 29.21 3.01
C SER A 354 1.94 29.10 2.26
N ASP A 355 1.55 27.87 1.92
CA ASP A 355 0.31 27.60 1.17
C ASP A 355 -0.92 28.02 1.98
N LEU A 356 -0.92 27.71 3.28
CA LEU A 356 -2.01 28.05 4.18
C LEU A 356 -2.24 29.57 4.28
N CYS A 357 -1.17 30.37 4.26
CA CYS A 357 -1.26 31.83 4.42
C CYS A 357 -1.32 32.59 3.09
N ALA A 358 -1.18 31.92 1.94
CA ALA A 358 -1.02 32.55 0.63
C ALA A 358 -2.17 33.53 0.30
N GLU A 359 -3.41 33.16 0.62
CA GLU A 359 -4.58 34.01 0.35
C GLU A 359 -4.72 35.21 1.29
N ILE A 360 -4.21 35.09 2.51
CA ILE A 360 -4.29 36.15 3.54
C ILE A 360 -3.23 37.22 3.30
N VAL A 361 -2.09 36.87 2.70
CA VAL A 361 -0.89 37.74 2.59
C VAL A 361 -0.67 38.31 1.18
N LYS A 362 -1.61 38.08 0.24
CA LYS A 362 -1.52 38.47 -1.19
C LYS A 362 -1.03 39.91 -1.47
N ASP A 363 -1.30 40.86 -0.57
CA ASP A 363 -0.93 42.28 -0.74
C ASP A 363 0.39 42.69 -0.05
N ARG A 364 1.14 41.79 0.61
CA ARG A 364 2.39 42.11 1.34
C ARG A 364 3.46 40.99 1.28
N PRO A 365 4.10 40.75 0.11
CA PRO A 365 5.07 39.67 -0.09
C PRO A 365 6.36 39.78 0.75
N GLU A 366 6.76 40.98 1.20
CA GLU A 366 7.98 41.16 2.03
C GLU A 366 7.78 40.82 3.53
N SER A 367 6.61 40.28 3.92
CA SER A 367 6.17 40.27 5.31
C SER A 367 5.52 38.96 5.78
N GLU A 368 5.99 37.83 5.27
CA GLU A 368 5.38 36.52 5.50
C GLU A 368 5.57 36.02 6.94
N PHE A 369 4.48 35.51 7.55
CA PHE A 369 4.41 35.04 8.94
C PHE A 369 5.39 33.88 9.24
N TYR A 370 5.63 33.03 8.24
CA TYR A 370 6.41 31.80 8.37
C TYR A 370 7.91 31.98 8.16
N ASN A 371 8.40 33.17 7.78
CA ASN A 371 9.84 33.40 7.49
C ASN A 371 10.77 33.12 8.67
N SER A 372 10.24 33.14 9.90
CA SER A 372 10.99 32.86 11.14
C SER A 372 10.84 31.43 11.64
N PHE A 373 10.16 30.56 10.89
CA PHE A 373 9.89 29.19 11.31
C PHE A 373 10.88 28.22 10.67
N SER A 374 11.44 27.33 11.49
CA SER A 374 12.07 26.10 11.01
C SER A 374 10.98 25.15 10.51
N ILE A 375 10.92 24.94 9.19
CA ILE A 375 9.91 24.07 8.59
C ILE A 375 10.39 22.61 8.65
N HIS A 376 9.54 21.74 9.18
CA HIS A 376 9.76 20.30 9.26
C HIS A 376 8.55 19.55 8.69
N THR A 377 8.72 18.93 7.54
CA THR A 377 7.69 18.10 6.92
C THR A 377 7.71 16.70 7.54
N MET A 378 6.54 16.24 7.98
CA MET A 378 6.28 14.90 8.46
C MET A 378 5.71 14.07 7.32
N ALA A 379 6.47 13.06 6.92
CA ALA A 379 6.04 12.03 5.98
C ALA A 379 5.60 10.77 6.77
N PRO A 380 5.13 9.69 6.14
CA PRO A 380 5.05 8.37 6.76
C PRO A 380 6.35 7.92 7.42
N PHE A 381 6.32 6.79 8.12
CA PHE A 381 7.54 6.23 8.70
C PHE A 381 8.53 5.77 7.63
N THR A 382 9.81 6.04 7.86
CA THR A 382 10.87 5.34 7.11
C THR A 382 10.88 3.86 7.49
N PRO A 383 11.46 2.96 6.67
CA PRO A 383 11.62 1.55 7.04
C PRO A 383 12.29 1.35 8.41
N TYR A 384 13.27 2.19 8.74
CA TYR A 384 13.92 2.19 10.04
C TYR A 384 12.98 2.59 11.18
N GLU A 385 12.14 3.61 10.98
CA GLU A 385 11.14 4.03 11.98
C GLU A 385 10.05 2.97 12.19
N THR A 386 9.60 2.33 11.10
CA THR A 386 8.64 1.22 11.18
C THR A 386 9.22 0.06 11.99
N GLU A 387 10.45 -0.38 11.68
CA GLU A 387 11.09 -1.48 12.42
C GLU A 387 11.36 -1.09 13.88
N THR A 388 11.73 0.17 14.13
CA THR A 388 11.93 0.66 15.50
C THR A 388 10.63 0.64 16.30
N LEU A 389 9.51 1.07 15.70
CA LEU A 389 8.19 1.01 16.32
C LEU A 389 7.82 -0.44 16.65
N LEU A 390 7.94 -1.35 15.68
CA LEU A 390 7.62 -2.77 15.87
C LEU A 390 8.48 -3.38 16.97
N ALA A 391 9.80 -3.22 16.91
CA ALA A 391 10.72 -3.78 17.89
C ALA A 391 10.44 -3.28 19.32
N GLN A 392 10.15 -1.99 19.49
CA GLN A 392 9.88 -1.43 20.82
C GLN A 392 8.49 -1.77 21.35
N ALA A 393 7.47 -1.82 20.48
CA ALA A 393 6.14 -2.26 20.87
C ALA A 393 6.15 -3.74 21.25
N LEU A 394 6.80 -4.59 20.45
CA LEU A 394 6.89 -6.03 20.69
C LEU A 394 7.75 -6.38 21.91
N ALA A 395 8.73 -5.54 22.28
CA ALA A 395 9.47 -5.70 23.53
C ALA A 395 8.60 -5.55 24.80
N LYS A 396 7.38 -5.01 24.68
CA LYS A 396 6.40 -4.87 25.79
C LYS A 396 5.36 -6.00 25.80
N VAL A 397 5.51 -7.02 24.98
CA VAL A 397 4.63 -8.21 24.97
C VAL A 397 5.48 -9.47 24.98
N GLU A 398 4.89 -10.59 25.40
CA GLU A 398 5.60 -11.87 25.61
C GLU A 398 5.76 -12.70 24.32
N PHE A 399 5.47 -12.13 23.16
CA PHE A 399 5.52 -12.79 21.85
C PHE A 399 6.05 -11.85 20.77
N ASP A 400 6.42 -12.42 19.62
CA ASP A 400 6.88 -11.67 18.43
C ASP A 400 5.98 -12.00 17.23
N PHE A 401 6.00 -11.13 16.23
CA PHE A 401 5.31 -11.34 14.96
C PHE A 401 6.19 -12.12 13.98
N ASP A 402 5.62 -13.17 13.39
CA ASP A 402 6.28 -13.92 12.34
C ASP A 402 6.33 -13.14 11.01
N GLN A 403 7.00 -13.71 9.99
CA GLN A 403 7.15 -13.03 8.70
C GLN A 403 5.80 -12.84 7.97
N ALA A 404 4.84 -13.74 8.15
CA ALA A 404 3.52 -13.64 7.50
C ALA A 404 2.70 -12.51 8.13
N GLU A 405 2.78 -12.34 9.45
CA GLU A 405 2.16 -11.25 10.19
C GLU A 405 2.80 -9.91 9.85
N ARG A 406 4.13 -9.85 9.77
CA ARG A 406 4.86 -8.65 9.31
C ARG A 406 4.48 -8.26 7.88
N ASN A 407 4.33 -9.23 6.98
CA ASN A 407 3.85 -8.99 5.62
C ASN A 407 2.39 -8.49 5.61
N LEU A 408 1.50 -9.09 6.42
CA LEU A 408 0.12 -8.62 6.55
C LEU A 408 0.06 -7.17 7.04
N LEU A 409 0.91 -6.83 8.02
CA LEU A 409 1.00 -5.48 8.56
C LEU A 409 1.51 -4.47 7.52
N ASP A 410 2.49 -4.82 6.67
CA ASP A 410 2.88 -4.01 5.51
C ASP A 410 1.73 -3.86 4.50
N HIS A 411 0.99 -4.93 4.20
CA HIS A 411 -0.15 -4.85 3.27
C HIS A 411 -1.30 -3.98 3.81
N MET A 412 -1.56 -4.03 5.13
CA MET A 412 -2.63 -3.25 5.78
C MET A 412 -2.27 -1.78 5.93
N ALA A 413 -1.06 -1.48 6.41
CA ALA A 413 -0.70 -0.15 6.86
C ALA A 413 0.46 0.49 6.09
N GLY A 414 1.27 -0.31 5.39
CA GLY A 414 2.52 0.12 4.76
C GLY A 414 3.42 0.83 5.78
N SER A 415 3.74 2.08 5.49
CA SER A 415 4.52 2.95 6.38
C SER A 415 3.66 3.96 7.16
N HIS A 416 2.33 3.91 7.03
CA HIS A 416 1.46 4.94 7.58
C HIS A 416 1.28 4.79 9.11
N PRO A 417 1.67 5.78 9.95
CA PRO A 417 1.72 5.62 11.40
C PRO A 417 0.39 5.25 12.08
N THR A 418 -0.72 5.95 11.80
CA THR A 418 -2.02 5.61 12.44
C THR A 418 -2.51 4.22 12.05
N LEU A 419 -2.41 3.85 10.78
CA LEU A 419 -2.81 2.52 10.31
C LEU A 419 -1.93 1.42 10.89
N MET A 420 -0.63 1.71 11.06
CA MET A 420 0.33 0.81 11.71
C MET A 420 -0.07 0.51 13.15
N GLN A 421 -0.51 1.53 13.89
CA GLN A 421 -1.03 1.37 15.25
C GLN A 421 -2.29 0.50 15.28
N ILE A 422 -3.25 0.74 14.37
CA ILE A 422 -4.49 -0.05 14.29
C ILE A 422 -4.18 -1.50 13.92
N ALA A 423 -3.35 -1.73 12.90
CA ALA A 423 -2.92 -3.05 12.46
C ALA A 423 -2.19 -3.83 13.56
N GLY A 424 -1.21 -3.20 14.22
CA GLY A 424 -0.47 -3.78 15.32
C GLY A 424 -1.36 -4.10 16.53
N TYR A 425 -2.29 -3.21 16.87
CA TYR A 425 -3.26 -3.43 17.95
C TYR A 425 -4.06 -4.71 17.72
N LEU A 426 -4.63 -4.87 16.51
CA LEU A 426 -5.44 -6.03 16.16
C LEU A 426 -4.64 -7.33 16.17
N LEU A 427 -3.39 -7.31 15.71
CA LEU A 427 -2.51 -8.49 15.77
C LEU A 427 -2.20 -8.91 17.21
N VAL A 428 -1.85 -7.94 18.09
CA VAL A 428 -1.61 -8.21 19.52
C VAL A 428 -2.85 -8.80 20.20
N GLU A 429 -4.04 -8.28 19.89
CA GLU A 429 -5.29 -8.80 20.45
C GLU A 429 -5.55 -10.26 20.04
N GLU A 430 -5.26 -10.64 18.80
CA GLU A 430 -5.42 -12.04 18.36
C GLU A 430 -4.47 -12.99 19.07
N HIS A 431 -3.21 -12.59 19.29
CA HIS A 431 -2.26 -13.37 20.10
C HIS A 431 -2.75 -13.54 21.53
N ARG A 432 -3.18 -12.45 22.18
CA ARG A 432 -3.70 -12.49 23.56
C ARG A 432 -4.92 -13.39 23.68
N GLN A 433 -5.85 -13.34 22.74
CA GLN A 433 -7.02 -14.23 22.71
C GLN A 433 -6.61 -15.71 22.62
N ALA A 434 -5.60 -16.05 21.81
CA ALA A 434 -5.11 -17.43 21.74
C ALA A 434 -4.46 -17.88 23.05
N ILE A 435 -3.65 -17.01 23.68
CA ILE A 435 -3.02 -17.27 24.98
C ILE A 435 -4.08 -17.46 26.08
N SER A 436 -5.07 -16.58 26.17
CA SER A 436 -6.19 -16.71 27.13
C SER A 436 -6.99 -18.00 26.95
N ASN A 437 -7.06 -18.53 25.72
CA ASN A 437 -7.73 -19.78 25.42
C ASN A 437 -6.84 -21.02 25.62
N ASN A 438 -5.62 -20.86 26.18
CA ASN A 438 -4.60 -21.91 26.29
C ASN A 438 -4.29 -22.61 24.96
N GLN A 439 -4.33 -21.86 23.85
CA GLN A 439 -4.03 -22.34 22.50
C GLN A 439 -2.70 -21.77 22.01
N SER A 440 -1.90 -22.60 21.31
CA SER A 440 -0.75 -22.08 20.57
C SER A 440 -1.24 -21.27 19.38
N TYR A 441 -0.94 -19.97 19.36
CA TYR A 441 -1.24 -19.14 18.20
C TYR A 441 -0.44 -19.59 16.98
N THR A 442 -1.13 -19.84 15.87
CA THR A 442 -0.51 -20.05 14.55
C THR A 442 -1.26 -19.20 13.54
N PHE A 443 -0.53 -18.33 12.84
CA PHE A 443 -1.12 -17.47 11.83
C PHE A 443 -1.72 -18.31 10.70
N SER A 444 -3.03 -18.16 10.48
CA SER A 444 -3.81 -18.98 9.54
C SER A 444 -4.62 -18.11 8.59
N GLY A 445 -5.15 -18.71 7.51
CA GLY A 445 -6.08 -18.01 6.61
C GLY A 445 -7.38 -17.55 7.28
N GLN A 446 -7.77 -18.17 8.41
CA GLN A 446 -8.90 -17.69 9.22
C GLN A 446 -8.52 -16.46 10.05
N SER A 447 -7.33 -16.47 10.65
CA SER A 447 -6.76 -15.32 11.38
C SER A 447 -6.64 -14.11 10.45
N TYR A 448 -6.12 -14.30 9.23
CA TYR A 448 -6.05 -13.28 8.18
C TYR A 448 -7.42 -12.65 7.91
N LYS A 449 -8.47 -13.47 7.71
CA LYS A 449 -9.84 -12.98 7.44
C LYS A 449 -10.39 -12.13 8.57
N LYS A 450 -10.24 -12.60 9.80
CA LYS A 450 -10.73 -11.93 10.99
C LYS A 450 -10.03 -10.57 11.18
N ILE A 451 -8.70 -10.54 11.09
CA ILE A 451 -7.89 -9.33 11.28
C ILE A 451 -8.21 -8.31 10.19
N VAL A 452 -8.20 -8.70 8.91
CA VAL A 452 -8.46 -7.77 7.80
C VAL A 452 -9.88 -7.22 7.86
N SER A 453 -10.87 -8.04 8.22
CA SER A 453 -12.26 -7.57 8.37
C SER A 453 -12.40 -6.52 9.47
N ARG A 454 -11.78 -6.75 10.63
CA ARG A 454 -11.76 -5.77 11.73
C ARG A 454 -10.95 -4.53 11.37
N PHE A 455 -9.81 -4.69 10.71
CA PHE A 455 -9.01 -3.57 10.26
C PHE A 455 -9.82 -2.67 9.32
N LEU A 456 -10.50 -3.24 8.33
CA LEU A 456 -11.35 -2.48 7.40
C LEU A 456 -12.48 -1.73 8.09
N SER A 457 -13.12 -2.27 9.14
CA SER A 457 -14.15 -1.54 9.89
C SER A 457 -13.56 -0.36 10.67
N GLU A 458 -12.37 -0.51 11.25
CA GLU A 458 -11.69 0.55 12.01
C GLU A 458 -11.15 1.66 11.10
N VAL A 459 -10.68 1.33 9.89
CA VAL A 459 -9.99 2.28 9.01
C VAL A 459 -10.88 2.89 7.93
N HIS A 460 -12.14 2.46 7.80
CA HIS A 460 -13.03 2.89 6.73
C HIS A 460 -13.11 4.41 6.61
N VAL A 461 -13.34 5.12 7.71
CA VAL A 461 -13.43 6.58 7.76
C VAL A 461 -12.10 7.24 7.34
N TYR A 462 -10.96 6.64 7.69
CA TYR A 462 -9.64 7.16 7.27
C TYR A 462 -9.45 7.02 5.76
N PHE A 463 -9.85 5.87 5.20
CA PHE A 463 -9.76 5.62 3.76
C PHE A 463 -10.69 6.53 2.95
N GLU A 464 -11.93 6.74 3.42
CA GLU A 464 -12.85 7.72 2.84
C GLU A 464 -12.24 9.12 2.86
N GLN A 465 -11.71 9.56 3.99
CA GLN A 465 -11.09 10.88 4.10
C GLN A 465 -9.84 11.02 3.23
N PHE A 466 -8.99 9.98 3.13
CA PHE A 466 -7.83 10.00 2.24
C PHE A 466 -8.23 10.20 0.78
N TRP A 467 -9.31 9.54 0.37
CA TRP A 467 -9.86 9.67 -0.97
C TRP A 467 -10.50 11.05 -1.18
N GLU A 468 -11.33 11.50 -0.24
CA GLU A 468 -12.05 12.78 -0.31
C GLU A 468 -11.09 13.99 -0.30
N ASP A 469 -10.06 13.97 0.54
CA ASP A 469 -9.04 15.01 0.63
C ASP A 469 -8.06 14.99 -0.56
N SER A 470 -8.16 14.03 -1.48
CA SER A 470 -7.33 13.97 -2.69
C SER A 470 -7.97 14.79 -3.82
N SER A 471 -7.17 15.60 -4.50
CA SER A 471 -7.57 16.31 -5.71
C SER A 471 -7.91 15.34 -6.85
N VAL A 472 -8.60 15.83 -7.88
CA VAL A 472 -8.96 15.02 -9.06
C VAL A 472 -7.72 14.38 -9.71
N LEU A 473 -6.63 15.13 -9.84
CA LEU A 473 -5.36 14.63 -10.37
C LEU A 473 -4.73 13.57 -9.45
N GLU A 474 -4.69 13.80 -8.14
CA GLU A 474 -4.18 12.84 -7.16
C GLU A 474 -4.97 11.54 -7.17
N ARG A 475 -6.31 11.61 -7.21
CA ARG A 475 -7.18 10.44 -7.37
C ARG A 475 -6.89 9.69 -8.68
N THR A 476 -6.65 10.41 -9.77
CA THR A 476 -6.25 9.82 -11.05
C THR A 476 -4.94 9.04 -10.93
N LEU A 477 -3.93 9.63 -10.27
CA LEU A 477 -2.63 9.00 -10.07
C LEU A 477 -2.70 7.79 -9.13
N ILE A 478 -3.53 7.84 -8.09
CA ILE A 478 -3.81 6.70 -7.21
C ILE A 478 -4.41 5.55 -8.02
N LEU A 479 -5.45 5.80 -8.81
CA LEU A 479 -6.04 4.77 -9.67
C LEU A 479 -5.04 4.25 -10.71
N LEU A 480 -4.21 5.13 -11.27
CA LEU A 480 -3.17 4.78 -12.23
C LEU A 480 -2.10 3.86 -11.61
N LEU A 481 -1.67 4.13 -10.38
CA LEU A 481 -0.74 3.28 -9.63
C LEU A 481 -1.35 1.89 -9.37
N ILE A 482 -2.62 1.82 -8.97
CA ILE A 482 -3.32 0.54 -8.79
C ILE A 482 -3.39 -0.21 -10.12
N LEU A 483 -3.68 0.46 -11.24
CA LEU A 483 -3.68 -0.16 -12.57
C LEU A 483 -2.29 -0.65 -12.97
N VAL A 484 -1.23 0.10 -12.66
CA VAL A 484 0.16 -0.33 -12.89
C VAL A 484 0.47 -1.59 -12.09
N ASP A 485 0.18 -1.60 -10.78
CA ASP A 485 0.43 -2.75 -9.91
C ASP A 485 -0.39 -3.98 -10.37
N LEU A 486 -1.65 -3.79 -10.77
CA LEU A 486 -2.49 -4.84 -11.36
C LEU A 486 -1.94 -5.34 -12.70
N SER A 487 -1.45 -4.44 -13.55
CA SER A 487 -0.93 -4.76 -14.89
C SER A 487 0.42 -5.49 -14.86
N LYS A 488 1.22 -5.28 -13.81
CA LYS A 488 2.44 -6.06 -13.53
C LYS A 488 2.12 -7.50 -13.13
N GLN A 489 1.00 -7.70 -12.45
CA GLN A 489 0.55 -9.02 -11.99
C GLN A 489 -0.24 -9.78 -13.05
N THR A 490 -0.85 -9.06 -14.00
CA THR A 490 -1.69 -9.64 -15.04
C THR A 490 -1.72 -8.78 -16.30
N THR A 491 -1.74 -9.43 -17.46
CA THR A 491 -1.83 -8.74 -18.74
C THR A 491 -3.23 -8.16 -18.97
N LEU A 492 -3.38 -6.88 -18.62
CA LEU A 492 -4.63 -6.13 -18.73
C LEU A 492 -4.78 -5.52 -20.14
N SER A 493 -5.85 -5.85 -20.88
CA SER A 493 -6.21 -5.13 -22.10
C SER A 493 -6.99 -3.88 -21.73
N LEU A 494 -6.27 -2.80 -21.49
CA LEU A 494 -6.82 -1.49 -21.14
C LEU A 494 -6.43 -0.55 -22.25
N GLY A 495 -7.22 0.50 -22.47
CA GLY A 495 -6.89 1.56 -23.41
C GLY A 495 -5.60 2.34 -23.09
N LEU A 496 -4.78 1.86 -22.14
CA LEU A 496 -3.49 2.37 -21.68
C LEU A 496 -2.54 1.19 -21.43
N THR A 497 -1.37 1.20 -22.06
CA THR A 497 -0.31 0.21 -21.86
C THR A 497 0.42 0.43 -20.52
N LEU A 498 1.02 -0.62 -19.92
CA LEU A 498 1.89 -0.46 -18.74
C LEU A 498 2.98 0.61 -18.98
N GLN A 499 3.58 0.64 -20.17
CA GLN A 499 4.57 1.67 -20.54
C GLN A 499 3.98 3.09 -20.60
N GLU A 500 2.75 3.28 -21.08
CA GLU A 500 2.07 4.58 -21.04
C GLU A 500 1.74 5.00 -19.63
N MET A 501 1.27 4.07 -18.79
CA MET A 501 0.95 4.35 -17.39
C MET A 501 2.21 4.72 -16.60
N GLU A 502 3.32 3.98 -16.76
CA GLU A 502 4.61 4.32 -16.15
C GLU A 502 5.16 5.65 -16.65
N HIS A 503 5.04 5.95 -17.94
CA HIS A 503 5.44 7.24 -18.49
C HIS A 503 4.60 8.41 -17.95
N LEU A 504 3.29 8.21 -17.79
CA LEU A 504 2.41 9.20 -17.16
C LEU A 504 2.78 9.44 -15.70
N LEU A 505 3.09 8.38 -14.94
CA LEU A 505 3.57 8.50 -13.57
C LEU A 505 4.89 9.30 -13.52
N GLN A 506 5.80 9.10 -14.48
CA GLN A 506 7.02 9.91 -14.59
C GLN A 506 6.74 11.38 -14.90
N ILE A 507 5.78 11.69 -15.77
CA ILE A 507 5.38 13.09 -16.06
C ILE A 507 4.87 13.78 -14.78
N TYR A 508 4.15 13.04 -13.94
CA TYR A 508 3.57 13.53 -12.69
C TYR A 508 4.38 13.16 -11.44
N GLU A 509 5.70 12.94 -11.58
CA GLU A 509 6.59 12.55 -10.49
C GLU A 509 6.51 13.53 -9.29
N SER A 510 6.39 14.83 -9.56
CA SER A 510 6.20 15.84 -8.50
C SER A 510 4.90 15.65 -7.71
N ASN A 511 3.82 15.22 -8.37
CA ASN A 511 2.54 14.93 -7.72
C ASN A 511 2.60 13.61 -6.94
N LEU A 512 3.36 12.63 -7.44
CA LEU A 512 3.61 11.38 -6.72
C LEU A 512 4.45 11.60 -5.47
N LEU A 513 5.46 12.48 -5.54
CA LEU A 513 6.22 12.91 -4.38
C LEU A 513 5.32 13.58 -3.32
N HIS A 514 4.37 14.43 -3.75
CA HIS A 514 3.38 15.02 -2.86
C HIS A 514 2.48 13.95 -2.20
N LEU A 515 1.98 12.98 -2.98
CA LEU A 515 1.22 11.85 -2.47
C LEU A 515 2.03 10.98 -1.49
N ALA A 516 3.33 10.80 -1.76
CA ALA A 516 4.23 10.06 -0.88
C ALA A 516 4.46 10.78 0.45
N GLN A 517 4.60 12.11 0.42
CA GLN A 517 4.66 12.94 1.64
C GLN A 517 3.36 12.87 2.45
N ARG A 518 2.21 12.67 1.79
CA ARG A 518 0.91 12.46 2.45
C ARG A 518 0.68 11.03 2.94
N GLY A 519 1.52 10.08 2.52
CA GLY A 519 1.38 8.67 2.89
C GLY A 519 0.35 7.88 2.13
N LEU A 520 -0.03 8.35 0.94
CA LEU A 520 -0.92 7.64 0.02
C LEU A 520 -0.14 6.83 -1.02
N VAL A 521 1.17 7.06 -1.11
CA VAL A 521 2.08 6.40 -2.04
C VAL A 521 3.40 6.15 -1.31
N GLN A 522 4.14 5.12 -1.70
CA GLN A 522 5.47 4.82 -1.20
C GLN A 522 6.44 4.62 -2.36
N GLU A 523 7.64 5.16 -2.24
CA GLU A 523 8.73 4.85 -3.16
C GLU A 523 9.43 3.55 -2.73
N ARG A 524 9.49 2.57 -3.62
CA ARG A 524 10.23 1.30 -3.46
C ARG A 524 11.04 1.07 -4.73
N ASP A 525 12.34 0.83 -4.57
CA ASP A 525 13.29 0.52 -5.68
C ASP A 525 13.26 1.55 -6.84
N GLY A 526 13.11 2.84 -6.52
CA GLY A 526 13.06 3.92 -7.51
C GLY A 526 11.74 4.05 -8.27
N SER A 527 10.67 3.41 -7.79
CA SER A 527 9.32 3.52 -8.35
C SER A 527 8.26 3.74 -7.27
N TYR A 528 7.18 4.43 -7.62
CA TYR A 528 6.07 4.72 -6.71
C TYR A 528 5.03 3.60 -6.74
N HIS A 529 4.51 3.24 -5.57
CA HIS A 529 3.47 2.25 -5.34
C HIS A 529 2.43 2.77 -4.37
N ILE A 530 1.22 2.21 -4.40
CA ILE A 530 0.24 2.51 -3.34
C ILE A 530 0.78 2.03 -1.99
N PHE A 531 0.56 2.85 -0.96
CA PHE A 531 1.07 2.57 0.38
C PHE A 531 0.50 1.31 1.04
N SER A 532 -0.73 0.91 0.66
CA SER A 532 -1.46 -0.23 1.24
C SER A 532 -2.26 -0.96 0.17
N GLU A 533 -2.03 -2.28 0.07
CA GLU A 533 -2.82 -3.14 -0.81
C GLU A 533 -4.29 -3.23 -0.35
N ILE A 534 -4.53 -3.17 0.96
CA ILE A 534 -5.88 -3.18 1.53
C ILE A 534 -6.63 -1.88 1.20
N PHE A 535 -5.95 -0.74 1.18
CA PHE A 535 -6.54 0.53 0.70
C PHE A 535 -6.93 0.44 -0.78
N ALA A 536 -6.05 -0.10 -1.63
CA ALA A 536 -6.36 -0.32 -3.04
C ALA A 536 -7.59 -1.22 -3.21
N TRP A 537 -7.70 -2.29 -2.41
CA TRP A 537 -8.84 -3.20 -2.46
C TRP A 537 -10.14 -2.56 -1.98
N TRP A 538 -10.09 -1.82 -0.87
CA TRP A 538 -11.24 -1.05 -0.39
C TRP A 538 -11.74 -0.10 -1.48
N LEU A 539 -10.85 0.63 -2.14
CA LEU A 539 -11.21 1.56 -3.21
C LEU A 539 -11.85 0.85 -4.41
N VAL A 540 -11.33 -0.32 -4.80
CA VAL A 540 -11.96 -1.21 -5.80
C VAL A 540 -13.39 -1.57 -5.38
N ARG A 541 -13.59 -1.98 -4.12
CA ARG A 541 -14.92 -2.37 -3.62
C ARG A 541 -15.88 -1.18 -3.63
N GLU A 542 -15.50 -0.03 -3.12
CA GLU A 542 -16.39 1.13 -3.05
C GLU A 542 -16.84 1.59 -4.45
N ILE A 543 -15.92 1.58 -5.42
CA ILE A 543 -16.25 1.87 -6.83
C ILE A 543 -17.23 0.84 -7.42
N THR A 544 -17.19 -0.43 -6.96
CA THR A 544 -18.13 -1.47 -7.42
C THR A 544 -19.48 -1.50 -6.70
N ALA A 545 -19.51 -1.13 -5.43
CA ALA A 545 -20.68 -1.23 -4.56
C ALA A 545 -21.67 -0.09 -4.78
N GLU A 546 -21.18 1.10 -5.17
CA GLU A 546 -22.02 2.27 -5.34
C GLU A 546 -22.58 2.40 -6.76
N SER A 547 -23.91 2.38 -6.85
CA SER A 547 -24.68 2.91 -7.98
C SER A 547 -24.04 4.20 -8.51
N LYS A 548 -23.83 4.26 -9.84
CA LYS A 548 -23.33 5.35 -10.72
C LYS A 548 -23.50 6.83 -10.28
N THR A 549 -24.34 7.12 -9.29
CA THR A 549 -24.75 8.44 -8.83
C THR A 549 -23.70 9.21 -8.02
N LYS A 550 -22.81 8.57 -7.24
CA LYS A 550 -21.72 9.27 -6.50
C LYS A 550 -20.54 9.62 -7.41
N LEU A 551 -20.19 8.71 -8.33
CA LEU A 551 -19.18 8.94 -9.36
C LEU A 551 -19.54 10.15 -10.25
N VAL A 552 -20.79 10.27 -10.72
CA VAL A 552 -21.24 11.39 -11.59
C VAL A 552 -21.04 12.78 -10.95
N TYR A 553 -21.10 12.92 -9.62
CA TYR A 553 -20.89 14.22 -8.95
C TYR A 553 -19.40 14.62 -8.84
N TYR A 554 -18.46 13.66 -8.96
CA TYR A 554 -17.02 13.92 -8.92
C TYR A 554 -16.43 14.43 -10.24
N PHE A 555 -17.22 14.47 -11.32
CA PHE A 555 -16.74 14.66 -12.70
C PHE A 555 -17.21 15.95 -13.39
N GLU A 556 -17.93 16.84 -12.70
CA GLU A 556 -18.67 17.89 -13.42
C GLU A 556 -17.88 19.12 -13.86
N ASN A 557 -16.62 19.35 -13.46
CA ASN A 557 -15.93 20.58 -13.91
C ASN A 557 -14.47 20.37 -14.38
N THR A 558 -14.37 20.32 -15.72
CA THR A 558 -13.22 20.62 -16.60
C THR A 558 -11.93 19.80 -16.50
N GLY A 559 -11.62 19.14 -17.63
CA GLY A 559 -10.26 18.89 -18.12
C GLY A 559 -9.56 17.64 -17.58
N GLN A 560 -9.70 16.51 -18.28
CA GLN A 560 -8.61 15.61 -18.69
C GLN A 560 -9.18 14.29 -19.25
N GLU A 561 -8.98 14.06 -20.54
CA GLU A 561 -9.30 12.80 -21.23
C GLU A 561 -8.62 11.59 -20.56
N LEU A 562 -7.47 11.81 -19.91
CA LEU A 562 -6.74 10.81 -19.13
C LEU A 562 -7.53 10.32 -17.91
N LEU A 563 -8.14 11.21 -17.13
CA LEU A 563 -8.98 10.85 -15.98
C LEU A 563 -10.14 9.96 -16.43
N GLN A 564 -10.84 10.34 -17.50
CA GLN A 564 -11.94 9.54 -18.04
C GLN A 564 -11.47 8.16 -18.52
N ARG A 565 -10.30 8.10 -19.17
CA ARG A 565 -9.71 6.82 -19.62
C ARG A 565 -9.31 5.94 -18.45
N VAL A 566 -8.62 6.47 -17.44
CA VAL A 566 -8.20 5.73 -16.24
C VAL A 566 -9.40 5.26 -15.43
N CYS A 567 -10.37 6.14 -15.16
CA CYS A 567 -11.59 5.78 -14.42
C CYS A 567 -12.42 4.72 -15.16
N LYS A 568 -12.69 4.89 -16.46
CA LYS A 568 -13.42 3.89 -17.27
C LYS A 568 -12.72 2.54 -17.26
N THR A 569 -11.40 2.56 -17.37
CA THR A 569 -10.54 1.37 -17.33
C THR A 569 -10.65 0.67 -15.99
N PHE A 570 -10.60 1.42 -14.90
CA PHE A 570 -10.74 0.92 -13.55
C PHE A 570 -12.14 0.36 -13.27
N GLU A 571 -13.20 1.08 -13.65
CA GLU A 571 -14.61 0.66 -13.55
C GLU A 571 -14.88 -0.66 -14.29
N MET A 572 -14.23 -0.90 -15.44
CA MET A 572 -14.37 -2.17 -16.17
C MET A 572 -13.71 -3.34 -15.45
N LEU A 573 -12.62 -3.09 -14.74
CA LEU A 573 -11.85 -4.13 -14.03
C LEU A 573 -12.40 -4.42 -12.65
N ALA A 574 -12.89 -3.41 -11.95
CA ALA A 574 -13.27 -3.50 -10.55
C ALA A 574 -14.28 -4.65 -10.27
N PRO A 575 -15.33 -4.89 -11.08
CA PRO A 575 -16.25 -6.02 -10.89
C PRO A 575 -15.63 -7.42 -11.10
N ARG A 576 -14.44 -7.50 -11.72
CA ARG A 576 -13.72 -8.75 -12.01
C ARG A 576 -12.67 -9.09 -10.95
N LEU A 577 -12.39 -8.15 -10.04
CA LEU A 577 -11.45 -8.32 -8.94
C LEU A 577 -12.17 -9.01 -7.78
N THR A 578 -11.64 -10.15 -7.33
CA THR A 578 -12.16 -10.86 -6.15
C THR A 578 -11.09 -10.92 -5.06
N MET A 579 -11.48 -10.71 -3.81
CA MET A 579 -10.59 -10.92 -2.66
C MET A 579 -10.42 -12.43 -2.43
N ASP A 580 -9.30 -13.01 -2.87
CA ASP A 580 -8.91 -14.34 -2.38
C ASP A 580 -8.21 -14.18 -1.03
N MET A 581 -8.99 -14.32 0.04
CA MET A 581 -8.52 -14.22 1.42
C MET A 581 -7.46 -15.26 1.81
N THR A 582 -7.08 -16.17 0.90
CA THR A 582 -6.02 -17.17 1.13
C THR A 582 -4.70 -16.85 0.42
N LYS A 583 -4.68 -15.87 -0.50
CA LYS A 583 -3.48 -15.50 -1.27
C LYS A 583 -3.32 -13.99 -1.28
N GLN A 584 -2.18 -13.51 -0.77
CA GLN A 584 -1.77 -12.11 -0.67
C GLN A 584 -1.56 -11.38 -2.02
N LYS A 585 -2.38 -11.62 -3.07
CA LYS A 585 -2.32 -10.90 -4.35
C LYS A 585 -3.68 -10.76 -5.01
N LEU A 586 -3.90 -9.61 -5.65
CA LEU A 586 -5.01 -9.34 -6.57
C LEU A 586 -4.97 -10.37 -7.71
N THR A 587 -5.83 -11.38 -7.64
CA THR A 587 -6.02 -12.33 -8.74
C THR A 587 -7.15 -11.81 -9.62
N ILE A 588 -6.79 -11.30 -10.79
CA ILE A 588 -7.75 -11.03 -11.85
C ILE A 588 -8.17 -12.38 -12.42
N ARG A 589 -9.48 -12.66 -12.43
CA ARG A 589 -9.99 -13.85 -13.13
C ARG A 589 -9.67 -13.71 -14.63
N ASP A 590 -8.89 -14.66 -15.13
CA ASP A 590 -8.20 -14.66 -16.43
C ASP A 590 -8.98 -14.09 -17.63
N SER A 591 -8.33 -13.17 -18.36
CA SER A 591 -8.26 -13.12 -19.83
C SER A 591 -7.33 -11.98 -20.28
N ALA A 592 -6.28 -12.31 -21.03
CA ALA A 592 -5.23 -11.43 -21.55
C ALA A 592 -5.25 -11.39 -23.11
N PRO A 593 -4.36 -10.68 -23.84
CA PRO A 593 -4.23 -9.22 -23.94
C PRO A 593 -3.86 -8.69 -25.35
N LEU A 594 -4.15 -7.42 -25.66
CA LEU A 594 -3.57 -6.68 -26.79
C LEU A 594 -3.56 -5.20 -26.42
N GLU A 595 -2.39 -4.60 -26.11
CA GLU A 595 -2.14 -3.16 -26.36
C GLU A 595 -0.72 -2.70 -25.99
N LEU A 596 0.05 -3.47 -25.19
CA LEU A 596 1.33 -3.07 -24.59
C LEU A 596 2.55 -2.77 -25.49
N PHE A 597 2.40 -2.45 -26.78
CA PHE A 597 3.57 -2.10 -27.62
C PHE A 597 3.41 -0.87 -28.52
N ASN A 598 2.29 -0.16 -28.50
CA ASN A 598 2.13 1.02 -29.34
C ASN A 598 3.12 2.17 -29.03
N THR A 599 3.83 2.14 -27.90
CA THR A 599 4.73 3.20 -27.41
C THR A 599 6.16 3.18 -27.95
N SER A 600 6.55 2.20 -28.76
CA SER A 600 7.82 2.23 -29.51
C SER A 600 7.62 2.50 -31.01
N GLY A 601 6.41 2.93 -31.39
CA GLY A 601 6.00 3.12 -32.77
C GLY A 601 5.42 1.84 -33.41
N TYR A 602 5.66 0.66 -32.85
CA TYR A 602 5.20 -0.62 -33.40
C TYR A 602 3.77 -0.98 -32.97
N LYS A 603 2.91 -1.41 -33.90
CA LYS A 603 1.52 -1.81 -33.64
C LYS A 603 1.39 -3.32 -33.44
N ILE A 604 1.13 -3.81 -32.22
CA ILE A 604 0.89 -5.26 -32.03
C ILE A 604 -0.36 -5.70 -32.78
N GLN A 605 -0.24 -6.85 -33.43
CA GLN A 605 -1.33 -7.55 -34.07
C GLN A 605 -1.75 -8.82 -33.33
N ALA A 606 -0.79 -9.58 -32.77
CA ALA A 606 -1.07 -10.84 -32.08
C ALA A 606 0.07 -11.27 -31.16
N GLU A 607 -0.22 -12.06 -30.13
CA GLU A 607 0.78 -12.87 -29.43
C GLU A 607 1.14 -14.08 -30.32
N LEU A 608 2.42 -14.30 -30.56
CA LEU A 608 2.93 -15.45 -31.33
C LEU A 608 3.28 -16.63 -30.43
N GLY A 609 3.62 -16.37 -29.17
CA GLY A 609 3.90 -17.40 -28.19
C GLY A 609 4.46 -16.87 -26.87
N ARG A 610 4.38 -17.70 -25.84
CA ARG A 610 4.82 -17.41 -24.47
C ARG A 610 5.79 -18.49 -24.01
N GLY A 611 6.92 -18.08 -23.47
CA GLY A 611 7.96 -18.98 -22.96
C GLY A 611 8.42 -18.60 -21.55
N ALA A 612 9.29 -19.43 -20.96
CA ALA A 612 9.82 -19.21 -19.61
C ALA A 612 10.51 -17.83 -19.45
N PHE A 613 11.16 -17.34 -20.49
CA PHE A 613 11.97 -16.12 -20.45
C PHE A 613 11.28 -14.90 -21.07
N GLY A 614 10.05 -15.02 -21.58
CA GLY A 614 9.35 -13.86 -22.14
C GLY A 614 8.11 -14.20 -22.97
N VAL A 615 7.50 -13.14 -23.52
CA VAL A 615 6.37 -13.23 -24.45
C VAL A 615 6.79 -12.63 -25.81
N VAL A 616 6.41 -13.28 -26.91
CA VAL A 616 6.71 -12.84 -28.27
C VAL A 616 5.43 -12.40 -28.97
N TYR A 617 5.45 -11.21 -29.57
CA TYR A 617 4.32 -10.60 -30.26
C TYR A 617 4.66 -10.32 -31.73
N LYS A 618 3.66 -10.46 -32.61
CA LYS A 618 3.68 -9.95 -33.98
C LYS A 618 3.28 -8.47 -33.95
N ALA A 619 4.06 -7.60 -34.58
CA ALA A 619 3.79 -6.17 -34.64
C ALA A 619 4.06 -5.59 -36.03
N HIS A 620 3.41 -4.48 -36.38
CA HIS A 620 3.68 -3.70 -37.58
C HIS A 620 4.51 -2.46 -37.21
N ASP A 621 5.63 -2.25 -37.89
CA ASP A 621 6.43 -1.03 -37.85
C ASP A 621 5.88 -0.04 -38.88
N PRO A 622 5.15 1.01 -38.48
CA PRO A 622 4.56 1.97 -39.40
C PRO A 622 5.58 2.97 -39.95
N GLN A 623 6.78 3.10 -39.36
CA GLN A 623 7.81 4.01 -39.89
C GLN A 623 8.51 3.40 -41.10
N LEU A 624 8.77 2.08 -41.04
CA LEU A 624 9.40 1.32 -42.12
C LEU A 624 8.41 0.47 -42.94
N ASP A 625 7.12 0.57 -42.61
CA ASP A 625 6.00 -0.18 -43.18
C ASP A 625 6.27 -1.69 -43.36
N ARG A 626 6.59 -2.36 -42.25
CA ARG A 626 6.95 -3.79 -42.26
C ARG A 626 6.44 -4.54 -41.03
N MET A 627 6.35 -5.86 -41.14
CA MET A 627 6.08 -6.72 -39.99
C MET A 627 7.35 -7.03 -39.20
N VAL A 628 7.25 -7.00 -37.87
CA VAL A 628 8.32 -7.31 -36.92
C VAL A 628 7.79 -8.25 -35.83
N ALA A 629 8.68 -9.02 -35.22
CA ALA A 629 8.38 -9.73 -33.98
C ALA A 629 9.02 -8.97 -32.81
N ILE A 630 8.32 -8.86 -31.69
CA ILE A 630 8.83 -8.21 -30.48
C ILE A 630 8.82 -9.20 -29.33
N LYS A 631 9.99 -9.50 -28.79
CA LYS A 631 10.16 -10.38 -27.63
C LYS A 631 10.41 -9.55 -26.39
N VAL A 632 9.51 -9.68 -25.40
CA VAL A 632 9.60 -9.01 -24.09
C VAL A 632 10.15 -10.01 -23.09
N LEU A 633 11.27 -9.71 -22.47
CA LEU A 633 11.95 -10.62 -21.54
C LEU A 633 11.37 -10.50 -20.12
N HIS A 634 11.04 -11.59 -19.42
CA HIS A 634 10.57 -11.47 -18.04
C HIS A 634 11.69 -10.93 -17.12
N ASN A 635 11.38 -10.00 -16.21
CA ASN A 635 12.26 -9.66 -15.09
C ASN A 635 12.32 -10.86 -14.12
N HIS A 636 13.37 -11.67 -14.19
CA HIS A 636 13.46 -12.89 -13.38
C HIS A 636 13.80 -12.54 -11.91
N PRO A 637 13.02 -13.00 -10.92
CA PRO A 637 13.14 -12.59 -9.51
C PRO A 637 14.31 -13.25 -8.74
N ALA A 638 15.23 -13.94 -9.43
CA ALA A 638 16.26 -14.74 -8.73
C ALA A 638 17.52 -13.95 -8.33
N ILE A 639 17.94 -12.91 -9.07
CA ILE A 639 19.06 -12.03 -8.67
C ILE A 639 18.94 -10.68 -9.40
N PRO A 640 18.43 -9.60 -8.76
CA PRO A 640 18.46 -8.26 -9.32
C PRO A 640 19.72 -7.54 -8.84
N THR A 641 20.81 -7.65 -9.59
CA THR A 641 21.90 -6.68 -9.54
C THR A 641 21.92 -5.90 -10.85
N GLU A 642 22.29 -4.62 -10.79
CA GLU A 642 22.52 -3.76 -11.96
C GLU A 642 23.51 -4.40 -12.98
N GLU A 643 24.34 -5.32 -12.49
CA GLU A 643 25.33 -6.11 -13.22
C GLU A 643 24.70 -7.14 -14.18
N ASN A 644 23.60 -7.79 -13.78
CA ASN A 644 22.89 -8.76 -14.61
C ASN A 644 22.16 -8.11 -15.80
N ALA A 645 21.53 -6.95 -15.60
CA ALA A 645 20.92 -6.17 -16.68
C ALA A 645 21.98 -5.66 -17.68
N LYS A 646 23.17 -5.28 -17.19
CA LYS A 646 24.32 -4.90 -18.03
C LYS A 646 24.85 -6.09 -18.85
N GLN A 647 24.90 -7.28 -18.26
CA GLN A 647 25.31 -8.49 -18.97
C GLN A 647 24.28 -8.91 -20.03
N LEU A 648 22.98 -8.87 -19.70
CA LEU A 648 21.88 -9.15 -20.62
C LEU A 648 21.91 -8.21 -21.84
N LEU A 649 22.16 -6.92 -21.59
CA LEU A 649 22.27 -5.92 -22.65
C LEU A 649 23.52 -6.14 -23.53
N ARG A 650 24.67 -6.50 -22.94
CA ARG A 650 25.90 -6.83 -23.70
C ARG A 650 25.67 -8.02 -24.64
N GLU A 651 24.95 -9.03 -24.19
CA GLU A 651 24.66 -10.21 -25.01
C GLU A 651 23.64 -9.93 -26.11
N ALA A 652 22.59 -9.16 -25.80
CA ALA A 652 21.65 -8.68 -26.82
C ALA A 652 22.36 -7.83 -27.89
N GLN A 653 23.31 -6.97 -27.48
CA GLN A 653 24.13 -6.16 -28.39
C GLN A 653 25.14 -7.00 -29.20
N ALA A 654 25.64 -8.10 -28.66
CA ALA A 654 26.49 -9.02 -29.40
C ALA A 654 25.68 -9.77 -30.47
N ALA A 655 24.50 -10.27 -30.12
CA ALA A 655 23.59 -10.92 -31.06
C ALA A 655 23.09 -9.97 -32.16
N SER A 656 22.85 -8.69 -31.85
CA SER A 656 22.40 -7.70 -32.84
C SER A 656 23.43 -7.34 -33.91
N LYS A 657 24.71 -7.69 -33.71
CA LYS A 657 25.78 -7.49 -34.70
C LYS A 657 25.80 -8.59 -35.77
N LEU A 658 25.10 -9.69 -35.55
CA LEU A 658 25.02 -10.79 -36.50
C LEU A 658 24.07 -10.42 -37.64
N ASN A 659 24.56 -10.52 -38.88
CA ASN A 659 23.77 -10.30 -40.08
C ASN A 659 24.02 -11.46 -41.04
N HIS A 660 23.11 -12.44 -41.05
CA HIS A 660 23.23 -13.66 -41.83
C HIS A 660 21.84 -14.12 -42.30
N PRO A 661 21.67 -14.63 -43.52
CA PRO A 661 20.36 -15.04 -44.05
C PRO A 661 19.65 -16.08 -43.17
N ASN A 662 20.40 -16.94 -42.49
CA ASN A 662 19.89 -17.99 -41.60
C ASN A 662 19.89 -17.61 -40.10
N ILE A 663 20.08 -16.33 -39.75
CA ILE A 663 19.91 -15.81 -38.38
C ILE A 663 18.79 -14.77 -38.40
N VAL A 664 17.92 -14.78 -37.38
CA VAL A 664 16.91 -13.73 -37.23
C VAL A 664 17.59 -12.39 -36.98
N THR A 665 17.23 -11.39 -37.77
CA THR A 665 17.83 -10.06 -37.61
C THR A 665 17.19 -9.35 -36.42
N VAL A 666 18.01 -8.88 -35.48
CA VAL A 666 17.55 -7.97 -34.42
C VAL A 666 17.67 -6.54 -34.94
N TYR A 667 16.54 -5.86 -35.10
CA TYR A 667 16.50 -4.50 -35.61
C TYR A 667 16.81 -3.48 -34.52
N HIS A 668 16.20 -3.63 -33.36
CA HIS A 668 16.33 -2.69 -32.25
C HIS A 668 16.22 -3.41 -30.90
N ILE A 669 16.95 -2.88 -29.91
CA ILE A 669 16.76 -3.23 -28.51
C ILE A 669 16.01 -2.06 -27.89
N VAL A 670 14.84 -2.34 -27.34
CA VAL A 670 13.98 -1.36 -26.67
C VAL A 670 14.12 -1.60 -25.17
N ARG A 671 14.57 -0.60 -24.43
CA ARG A 671 14.62 -0.64 -22.97
C ARG A 671 13.68 0.42 -22.42
N VAL A 672 12.79 -0.01 -21.55
CA VAL A 672 11.78 0.83 -20.89
C VAL A 672 11.85 0.50 -19.41
N GLY A 673 12.45 1.38 -18.61
CA GLY A 673 12.80 1.06 -17.23
C GLY A 673 13.75 -0.15 -17.12
N GLU A 674 13.33 -1.16 -16.36
CA GLU A 674 14.04 -2.44 -16.23
C GLU A 674 13.66 -3.47 -17.30
N GLN A 675 12.58 -3.21 -18.04
CA GLN A 675 12.06 -4.11 -19.05
C GLN A 675 12.89 -4.00 -20.34
N ILE A 676 13.49 -5.12 -20.76
CA ILE A 676 14.22 -5.24 -22.02
C ILE A 676 13.36 -5.99 -23.04
N SER A 677 13.24 -5.40 -24.23
CA SER A 677 12.51 -5.94 -25.36
C SER A 677 13.38 -5.96 -26.60
N LEU A 678 13.26 -7.00 -27.41
CA LEU A 678 14.01 -7.17 -28.65
C LEU A 678 13.02 -7.08 -29.82
N VAL A 679 13.22 -6.08 -30.69
CA VAL A 679 12.50 -5.96 -31.95
C VAL A 679 13.32 -6.68 -33.02
N MET A 680 12.73 -7.68 -33.65
CA MET A 680 13.39 -8.57 -34.58
C MET A 680 12.54 -8.80 -35.83
N GLU A 681 13.16 -9.39 -36.84
CA GLU A 681 12.50 -9.83 -38.07
C GLU A 681 11.29 -10.73 -37.76
N TYR A 682 10.12 -10.40 -38.30
CA TYR A 682 8.98 -11.30 -38.27
C TYR A 682 9.15 -12.37 -39.34
N LEU A 683 9.13 -13.64 -38.93
CA LEU A 683 9.26 -14.77 -39.82
C LEU A 683 7.90 -15.41 -40.07
N GLU A 684 7.47 -15.39 -41.33
CA GLU A 684 6.28 -16.12 -41.76
C GLU A 684 6.64 -17.57 -42.08
N GLY A 685 6.19 -18.49 -41.23
CA GLY A 685 6.55 -19.90 -41.31
C GLY A 685 6.12 -20.67 -40.07
N GLN A 686 6.76 -21.81 -39.83
CA GLN A 686 6.54 -22.62 -38.64
C GLN A 686 7.86 -22.95 -37.94
N THR A 687 7.81 -23.19 -36.63
CA THR A 687 8.97 -23.73 -35.92
C THR A 687 9.22 -25.17 -36.34
N LEU A 688 10.46 -25.64 -36.23
CA LEU A 688 10.79 -27.03 -36.44
C LEU A 688 10.04 -27.93 -35.44
N SER A 689 9.81 -27.46 -34.22
CA SER A 689 8.94 -28.18 -33.26
C SER A 689 7.50 -28.34 -33.77
N GLY A 690 6.95 -27.34 -34.46
CA GLY A 690 5.66 -27.46 -35.14
C GLY A 690 5.68 -28.53 -36.23
N LEU A 691 6.70 -28.50 -37.09
CA LEU A 691 6.88 -29.51 -38.15
C LEU A 691 6.99 -30.94 -37.58
N LEU A 692 7.73 -31.13 -36.49
CA LEU A 692 7.91 -32.43 -35.84
C LEU A 692 6.66 -32.93 -35.10
N LYS A 693 5.71 -32.06 -34.77
CA LYS A 693 4.39 -32.47 -34.27
C LYS A 693 3.46 -32.93 -35.38
N GLU A 694 3.58 -32.35 -36.57
CA GLU A 694 2.77 -32.70 -37.74
C GLU A 694 3.29 -33.94 -38.47
N LYS A 695 4.61 -34.18 -38.40
CA LYS A 695 5.29 -35.30 -39.03
C LYS A 695 6.16 -36.00 -38.00
N ASP A 696 5.92 -37.30 -37.80
CA ASP A 696 6.74 -38.10 -36.88
C ASP A 696 8.21 -38.17 -37.32
N GLN A 697 8.52 -38.05 -38.63
CA GLN A 697 9.89 -38.11 -39.16
C GLN A 697 10.07 -37.18 -40.39
N VAL A 698 11.26 -36.60 -40.51
CA VAL A 698 11.69 -35.75 -41.64
C VAL A 698 12.65 -36.55 -42.53
N SER A 699 12.43 -36.52 -43.85
CA SER A 699 13.28 -37.25 -44.81
C SER A 699 14.76 -36.83 -44.68
N PRO A 700 15.73 -37.76 -44.76
CA PRO A 700 17.16 -37.45 -44.62
C PRO A 700 17.66 -36.30 -45.51
N GLN A 701 17.18 -36.22 -46.76
CA GLN A 701 17.54 -35.14 -47.69
C GLN A 701 17.07 -33.77 -47.17
N LYS A 702 15.85 -33.71 -46.63
CA LYS A 702 15.33 -32.49 -46.02
C LYS A 702 16.07 -32.13 -44.73
N VAL A 703 16.50 -33.12 -43.96
CA VAL A 703 17.36 -32.90 -42.78
C VAL A 703 18.68 -32.27 -43.20
N VAL A 704 19.35 -32.78 -44.25
CA VAL A 704 20.58 -32.17 -44.79
C VAL A 704 20.36 -30.71 -45.16
N GLU A 705 19.28 -30.39 -45.89
CA GLU A 705 18.98 -29.01 -46.31
C GLU A 705 18.80 -28.05 -45.13
N LEU A 706 18.14 -28.49 -44.07
CA LEU A 706 17.89 -27.67 -42.88
C LEU A 706 19.14 -27.55 -42.00
N LEU A 707 19.91 -28.63 -41.86
CA LEU A 707 21.15 -28.63 -41.09
C LEU A 707 22.22 -27.76 -41.74
N ASP A 708 22.34 -27.76 -43.06
CA ASP A 708 23.31 -26.92 -43.78
C ASP A 708 23.07 -25.43 -43.48
N GLN A 709 21.81 -25.01 -43.53
CA GLN A 709 21.42 -23.64 -43.20
C GLN A 709 21.67 -23.28 -41.73
N ALA A 710 21.37 -24.19 -40.80
CA ALA A 710 21.64 -24.00 -39.37
C ALA A 710 23.15 -23.96 -39.07
N ALA A 711 23.93 -24.83 -39.72
CA ALA A 711 25.37 -24.89 -39.58
C ALA A 711 26.08 -23.65 -40.11
N LEU A 712 25.67 -23.14 -41.29
CA LEU A 712 26.19 -21.88 -41.83
C LEU A 712 25.92 -20.72 -40.87
N ALA A 713 24.72 -20.65 -40.29
CA ALA A 713 24.39 -19.66 -39.27
C ALA A 713 25.26 -19.79 -38.02
N LEU A 714 25.44 -21.00 -37.49
CA LEU A 714 26.27 -21.25 -36.31
C LEU A 714 27.73 -20.89 -36.56
N ASP A 715 28.33 -21.37 -37.65
CA ASP A 715 29.71 -21.05 -37.99
C ASP A 715 29.93 -19.54 -38.17
N TYR A 716 28.95 -18.85 -38.78
CA TYR A 716 28.96 -17.40 -38.87
C TYR A 716 28.94 -16.74 -37.48
N ALA A 717 28.03 -17.15 -36.59
CA ALA A 717 27.95 -16.60 -35.24
C ALA A 717 29.23 -16.88 -34.41
N HIS A 718 29.77 -18.09 -34.51
CA HIS A 718 30.98 -18.53 -33.82
C HIS A 718 32.21 -17.76 -34.30
N SER A 719 32.32 -17.44 -35.59
CA SER A 719 33.39 -16.57 -36.12
C SER A 719 33.34 -15.13 -35.61
N HIS A 720 32.23 -14.73 -34.98
CA HIS A 720 32.02 -13.44 -34.33
C HIS A 720 32.02 -13.56 -32.79
N ASP A 721 32.55 -14.66 -32.25
CA ASP A 721 32.62 -14.96 -30.81
C ASP A 721 31.24 -15.04 -30.11
N VAL A 722 30.16 -15.32 -30.86
CA VAL A 722 28.80 -15.47 -30.31
C VAL A 722 28.40 -16.94 -30.30
N ILE A 723 28.12 -17.48 -29.12
CA ILE A 723 27.58 -18.84 -28.90
C ILE A 723 26.07 -18.73 -28.67
N HIS A 724 25.27 -19.58 -29.30
CA HIS A 724 23.81 -19.52 -29.23
C HIS A 724 23.24 -20.04 -27.90
N ARG A 725 23.78 -21.14 -27.35
CA ARG A 725 23.47 -21.71 -26.01
C ARG A 725 22.05 -22.26 -25.78
N ASP A 726 21.16 -22.22 -26.78
CA ASP A 726 19.77 -22.72 -26.66
C ASP A 726 19.22 -23.25 -27.99
N ILE A 727 20.03 -23.99 -28.73
CA ILE A 727 19.60 -24.66 -29.96
C ILE A 727 18.63 -25.80 -29.60
N LYS A 728 17.39 -25.69 -30.10
CA LYS A 728 16.30 -26.67 -29.93
C LYS A 728 15.21 -26.43 -30.98
N PRO A 729 14.33 -27.39 -31.31
CA PRO A 729 13.38 -27.26 -32.42
C PRO A 729 12.43 -26.07 -32.31
N ALA A 730 12.14 -25.59 -31.09
CA ALA A 730 11.31 -24.41 -30.87
C ALA A 730 12.00 -23.08 -31.29
N ASN A 731 13.33 -23.07 -31.41
CA ASN A 731 14.15 -21.91 -31.74
C ASN A 731 14.69 -21.95 -33.19
N LEU A 732 14.28 -22.94 -33.99
CA LEU A 732 14.60 -23.06 -35.41
C LEU A 732 13.31 -22.80 -36.19
N MET A 733 13.25 -21.70 -36.94
CA MET A 733 12.09 -21.30 -37.72
C MET A 733 12.30 -21.63 -39.19
N ILE A 734 11.34 -22.27 -39.84
CA ILE A 734 11.34 -22.55 -41.28
C ILE A 734 10.32 -21.63 -41.92
N THR A 735 10.80 -20.68 -42.71
CA THR A 735 9.97 -19.73 -43.47
C THR A 735 9.18 -20.46 -44.57
N ARG A 736 8.14 -19.82 -45.10
CA ARG A 736 7.34 -20.37 -46.22
C ARG A 736 8.17 -20.72 -47.45
N ASP A 737 9.25 -19.98 -47.70
CA ASP A 737 10.17 -20.23 -48.82
C ASP A 737 11.17 -21.37 -48.54
N GLY A 738 11.03 -22.05 -47.40
CA GLY A 738 11.88 -23.18 -47.01
C GLY A 738 13.23 -22.78 -46.42
N VAL A 739 13.44 -21.48 -46.14
CA VAL A 739 14.66 -20.98 -45.51
C VAL A 739 14.57 -21.16 -43.99
N LEU A 740 15.59 -21.79 -43.39
CA LEU A 740 15.73 -21.95 -41.96
C LEU A 740 16.42 -20.74 -41.33
N LYS A 741 15.88 -20.24 -40.23
CA LYS A 741 16.48 -19.16 -39.43
C LYS A 741 16.56 -19.56 -37.97
N LEU A 742 17.73 -19.31 -37.37
CA LEU A 742 17.94 -19.42 -35.93
C LEU A 742 17.34 -18.20 -35.22
N THR A 743 16.57 -18.45 -34.18
CA THR A 743 15.96 -17.43 -33.32
C THR A 743 16.41 -17.62 -31.87
N ASP A 744 16.26 -16.59 -31.04
CA ASP A 744 16.46 -16.73 -29.58
C ASP A 744 17.88 -17.14 -29.17
N PHE A 745 18.89 -16.42 -29.66
CA PHE A 745 20.24 -16.45 -29.10
C PHE A 745 20.12 -16.26 -27.58
N GLY A 746 20.77 -17.14 -26.81
CA GLY A 746 20.53 -17.45 -25.39
C GLY A 746 20.87 -16.36 -24.39
N ILE A 747 20.42 -15.13 -24.67
CA ILE A 747 20.51 -13.90 -23.88
C ILE A 747 20.04 -14.16 -22.43
N ALA A 748 19.11 -15.08 -22.20
CA ALA A 748 18.53 -15.34 -20.87
C ALA A 748 19.28 -16.37 -19.98
N LYS A 749 20.26 -17.14 -20.47
CA LYS A 749 20.89 -18.24 -19.70
C LYS A 749 22.11 -17.83 -18.86
N VAL A 750 22.56 -16.58 -18.96
CA VAL A 750 23.79 -16.14 -18.26
C VAL A 750 23.58 -15.71 -16.82
N ILE A 751 22.32 -15.56 -16.39
CA ILE A 751 21.98 -15.02 -15.07
C ILE A 751 21.46 -16.12 -14.11
N GLY A 752 21.32 -17.36 -14.57
CA GLY A 752 20.88 -18.46 -13.71
C GLY A 752 21.32 -19.80 -14.27
N GLY A 753 22.06 -20.56 -13.44
CA GLY A 753 22.21 -22.00 -13.65
C GLY A 753 20.85 -22.68 -13.78
N ILE A 754 20.85 -23.91 -14.32
CA ILE A 754 19.68 -24.75 -14.65
C ILE A 754 18.46 -24.43 -13.77
N THR A 755 17.57 -23.57 -14.26
CA THR A 755 16.35 -23.17 -13.55
C THR A 755 15.26 -24.20 -13.77
N THR A 756 14.81 -24.85 -12.70
CA THR A 756 13.64 -25.73 -12.66
C THR A 756 12.36 -24.88 -12.76
N THR A 757 11.44 -25.24 -13.67
CA THR A 757 10.12 -24.60 -13.79
C THR A 757 9.17 -25.04 -12.67
N GLN A 758 8.33 -24.11 -12.18
CA GLN A 758 7.42 -24.23 -11.02
C GLN A 758 6.30 -25.31 -11.10
N SER A 759 6.33 -26.22 -12.07
CA SER A 759 5.26 -27.22 -12.29
C SER A 759 5.71 -28.68 -12.12
N GLY A 760 6.97 -28.97 -11.78
CA GLY A 760 7.41 -30.35 -11.50
C GLY A 760 7.36 -31.32 -12.69
N GLU A 761 7.02 -30.89 -13.91
CA GLU A 761 7.19 -31.70 -15.12
C GLU A 761 8.63 -31.55 -15.68
N VAL A 762 9.35 -32.67 -15.79
CA VAL A 762 10.62 -32.76 -16.53
C VAL A 762 10.32 -32.60 -18.02
N LYS A 763 10.36 -31.39 -18.60
CA LYS A 763 10.05 -31.26 -20.04
C LYS A 763 10.82 -30.18 -20.79
N GLY A 764 11.50 -30.61 -21.85
CA GLY A 764 11.85 -29.82 -23.02
C GLY A 764 13.33 -29.48 -23.16
N THR A 765 13.77 -28.37 -22.55
CA THR A 765 15.04 -27.72 -22.91
C THR A 765 16.30 -28.53 -22.57
N ILE A 766 16.27 -29.34 -21.50
CA ILE A 766 17.44 -30.11 -21.03
C ILE A 766 17.84 -31.19 -22.03
N LEU A 767 16.89 -31.74 -22.80
CA LEU A 767 17.14 -32.80 -23.78
C LEU A 767 18.14 -32.38 -24.87
N TYR A 768 18.27 -31.08 -25.11
CA TYR A 768 19.15 -30.52 -26.15
C TYR A 768 20.45 -29.94 -25.58
N MET A 769 20.63 -29.93 -24.25
CA MET A 769 21.84 -29.36 -23.63
C MET A 769 23.02 -30.31 -23.80
N SER A 770 24.20 -29.74 -24.02
CA SER A 770 25.47 -30.47 -24.03
C SER A 770 25.91 -30.88 -22.61
N PRO A 771 26.80 -31.87 -22.47
CA PRO A 771 27.40 -32.28 -21.18
C PRO A 771 27.97 -31.10 -20.41
N GLU A 772 28.69 -30.20 -21.08
CA GLU A 772 29.26 -29.01 -20.47
C GLU A 772 28.18 -28.03 -19.99
N GLN A 773 27.04 -27.92 -20.65
CA GLN A 773 25.92 -27.09 -20.20
C GLN A 773 25.21 -27.67 -18.98
N VAL A 774 24.95 -28.99 -18.95
CA VAL A 774 24.28 -29.62 -17.80
C VAL A 774 25.17 -29.69 -16.56
N ASN A 775 26.49 -29.68 -16.74
CA ASN A 775 27.46 -29.69 -15.65
C ASN A 775 27.91 -28.28 -15.24
N GLY A 776 27.46 -27.23 -15.93
CA GLY A 776 27.86 -25.84 -15.65
C GLY A 776 29.32 -25.52 -15.98
N ASN A 777 29.94 -26.28 -16.89
CA ASN A 777 31.30 -26.05 -17.36
C ASN A 777 31.36 -24.87 -18.35
N GLN A 778 32.58 -24.41 -18.64
CA GLN A 778 32.78 -23.37 -19.65
C GLN A 778 32.31 -23.85 -21.03
N LEU A 779 31.50 -23.01 -21.69
CA LEU A 779 30.92 -23.30 -22.99
C LEU A 779 31.79 -22.72 -24.10
N ASP A 780 31.88 -23.44 -25.22
CA ASP A 780 32.41 -22.95 -26.49
C ASP A 780 31.43 -23.25 -27.64
N ASN A 781 31.85 -22.98 -28.87
CA ASN A 781 31.04 -23.18 -30.07
C ASN A 781 30.55 -24.63 -30.26
N ARG A 782 31.27 -25.61 -29.73
CA ARG A 782 31.00 -27.05 -29.90
C ARG A 782 29.82 -27.51 -29.05
N SER A 783 29.39 -26.71 -28.08
CA SER A 783 28.14 -26.91 -27.35
C SER A 783 26.92 -26.74 -28.26
N ASP A 784 26.92 -25.74 -29.15
CA ASP A 784 25.81 -25.54 -30.11
C ASP A 784 25.76 -26.67 -31.14
N LEU A 785 26.91 -27.22 -31.53
CA LEU A 785 27.00 -28.35 -32.46
C LEU A 785 26.41 -29.63 -31.86
N PHE A 786 26.65 -29.88 -30.57
CA PHE A 786 26.02 -30.99 -29.86
C PHE A 786 24.49 -30.85 -29.84
N SER A 787 24.00 -29.65 -29.53
CA SER A 787 22.56 -29.36 -29.56
C SER A 787 21.96 -29.51 -30.96
N LEU A 788 22.66 -29.03 -32.00
CA LEU A 788 22.22 -29.18 -33.39
C LEU A 788 22.17 -30.65 -33.82
N ALA A 789 23.14 -31.47 -33.41
CA ALA A 789 23.14 -32.90 -33.64
C ALA A 789 21.98 -33.60 -32.91
N THR A 790 21.63 -33.15 -31.70
CA THR A 790 20.44 -33.66 -30.99
C THR A 790 19.16 -33.36 -31.77
N VAL A 791 19.04 -32.15 -32.31
CA VAL A 791 17.91 -31.76 -33.18
C VAL A 791 17.89 -32.59 -34.46
N ALA A 792 19.04 -32.83 -35.10
CA ALA A 792 19.16 -33.67 -36.29
C ALA A 792 18.66 -35.10 -36.02
N PHE A 793 19.05 -35.67 -34.88
CA PHE A 793 18.62 -37.01 -34.47
C PHE A 793 17.09 -37.06 -34.29
N GLU A 794 16.52 -36.07 -33.59
CA GLU A 794 15.07 -35.99 -33.39
C GLU A 794 14.32 -35.81 -34.71
N MET A 795 14.84 -35.03 -35.66
CA MET A 795 14.21 -34.88 -36.97
C MET A 795 14.13 -36.20 -37.75
N LEU A 796 15.14 -37.06 -37.64
CA LEU A 796 15.14 -38.36 -38.31
C LEU A 796 14.24 -39.37 -37.60
N CYS A 797 14.26 -39.38 -36.26
CA CYS A 797 13.70 -40.47 -35.46
C CYS A 797 12.32 -40.15 -34.86
N GLY A 798 11.94 -38.88 -34.77
CA GLY A 798 10.78 -38.41 -34.00
C GLY A 798 10.98 -38.47 -32.48
N ALA A 799 12.20 -38.80 -32.02
CA ALA A 799 12.52 -38.99 -30.62
C ALA A 799 13.93 -38.50 -30.30
N SER A 800 14.12 -38.04 -29.06
CA SER A 800 15.43 -37.62 -28.54
C SER A 800 16.42 -38.81 -28.45
N PRO A 801 17.73 -38.57 -28.65
CA PRO A 801 18.77 -39.57 -28.44
C PRO A 801 18.89 -40.00 -26.97
N TRP A 802 18.33 -39.22 -26.05
CA TRP A 802 18.25 -39.47 -24.61
C TRP A 802 16.81 -39.71 -24.17
N SER A 803 16.60 -40.59 -23.19
CA SER A 803 15.29 -40.86 -22.61
C SER A 803 15.46 -41.43 -21.21
N ALA A 804 14.98 -40.67 -20.23
CA ALA A 804 14.98 -41.06 -18.83
C ALA A 804 13.69 -40.61 -18.15
N THR A 805 13.31 -41.31 -17.08
CA THR A 805 12.12 -40.99 -16.28
C THR A 805 12.40 -39.94 -15.21
N THR A 806 13.67 -39.76 -14.82
CA THR A 806 14.10 -38.76 -13.83
C THR A 806 15.06 -37.76 -14.45
N LEU A 807 15.07 -36.53 -13.91
CA LEU A 807 15.98 -35.48 -14.35
C LEU A 807 17.45 -35.85 -14.12
N THR A 808 17.76 -36.45 -12.98
CA THR A 808 19.11 -36.90 -12.63
C THR A 808 19.62 -37.96 -13.60
N ASP A 809 18.77 -38.93 -13.95
CA ASP A 809 19.11 -39.97 -14.93
C ASP A 809 19.26 -39.38 -16.34
N LEU A 810 18.45 -38.36 -16.67
CA LEU A 810 18.58 -37.66 -17.95
C LEU A 810 19.92 -36.90 -18.05
N ILE A 811 20.28 -36.14 -17.01
CA ILE A 811 21.57 -35.44 -16.94
C ILE A 811 22.71 -36.46 -17.01
N LYS A 812 22.59 -37.60 -16.32
CA LYS A 812 23.56 -38.69 -16.39
C LYS A 812 23.69 -39.27 -17.80
N GLN A 813 22.57 -39.53 -18.50
CA GLN A 813 22.61 -40.01 -19.88
C GLN A 813 23.28 -39.01 -20.83
N ILE A 814 22.94 -37.72 -20.69
CA ILE A 814 23.56 -36.66 -21.48
C ILE A 814 25.06 -36.61 -21.23
N SER A 815 25.50 -36.73 -19.97
CA SER A 815 26.91 -36.62 -19.59
C SER A 815 27.75 -37.88 -19.87
N GLU A 816 27.16 -39.08 -19.79
CA GLU A 816 27.94 -40.33 -19.70
C GLU A 816 27.56 -41.39 -20.76
N SER A 817 26.32 -41.39 -21.27
CA SER A 817 25.84 -42.46 -22.14
C SER A 817 26.07 -42.17 -23.62
N ALA A 818 26.38 -43.20 -24.41
CA ALA A 818 26.33 -43.11 -25.87
C ALA A 818 24.89 -42.76 -26.35
N PRO A 819 24.73 -42.02 -27.45
CA PRO A 819 23.41 -41.77 -28.03
C PRO A 819 22.76 -43.09 -28.47
N ARG A 820 21.42 -43.12 -28.48
CA ARG A 820 20.67 -44.24 -29.06
C ARG A 820 21.07 -44.48 -30.51
N SER A 821 21.10 -45.75 -30.93
CA SER A 821 21.41 -46.10 -32.32
C SER A 821 20.19 -45.86 -33.20
N LEU A 822 20.43 -45.35 -34.41
CA LEU A 822 19.41 -45.22 -35.45
C LEU A 822 18.88 -46.58 -35.93
N ALA A 823 19.61 -47.67 -35.69
CA ALA A 823 19.14 -49.02 -36.00
C ALA A 823 17.83 -49.37 -35.27
N ASP A 824 17.61 -48.79 -34.09
CA ASP A 824 16.39 -48.97 -33.29
C ASP A 824 15.15 -48.37 -33.96
N TYR A 825 15.33 -47.51 -34.98
CA TYR A 825 14.29 -46.79 -35.70
C TYR A 825 14.11 -47.27 -37.15
N ALA A 826 14.77 -48.37 -37.55
CA ALA A 826 14.67 -49.01 -38.86
C ALA A 826 14.94 -48.08 -40.07
N LEU A 827 15.81 -47.09 -39.90
CA LEU A 827 16.20 -46.17 -40.98
C LEU A 827 17.19 -46.85 -41.96
N PRO A 828 16.96 -46.83 -43.28
CA PRO A 828 17.87 -47.44 -44.27
C PRO A 828 19.31 -46.91 -44.21
N THR A 829 19.49 -45.67 -43.74
CA THR A 829 20.77 -44.96 -43.60
C THR A 829 21.44 -45.11 -42.22
N ALA A 830 20.89 -45.96 -41.34
CA ALA A 830 21.26 -46.01 -39.92
C ALA A 830 22.76 -46.23 -39.66
N THR A 831 23.42 -47.15 -40.36
CA THR A 831 24.82 -47.50 -40.07
C THR A 831 25.80 -46.37 -40.36
N ALA A 832 25.64 -45.65 -41.47
CA ALA A 832 26.53 -44.54 -41.84
C ALA A 832 26.26 -43.30 -40.96
N LEU A 833 25.00 -43.04 -40.62
CA LEU A 833 24.61 -41.92 -39.78
C LEU A 833 24.94 -42.13 -38.29
N ASP A 834 24.94 -43.37 -37.80
CA ASP A 834 25.32 -43.66 -36.41
C ASP A 834 26.75 -43.21 -36.08
N SER A 835 27.71 -43.43 -36.99
CA SER A 835 29.08 -42.95 -36.80
C SER A 835 29.16 -41.42 -36.77
N VAL A 836 28.32 -40.74 -37.57
CA VAL A 836 28.24 -39.27 -37.56
C VAL A 836 27.66 -38.77 -36.24
N PHE A 837 26.58 -39.36 -35.74
CA PHE A 837 25.99 -38.99 -34.45
C PHE A 837 26.87 -39.34 -33.25
N GLN A 838 27.60 -40.46 -33.29
CA GLN A 838 28.59 -40.80 -32.27
C GLN A 838 29.66 -39.73 -32.13
N LYS A 839 30.19 -39.23 -33.27
CA LYS A 839 31.17 -38.13 -33.26
C LYS A 839 30.53 -36.81 -32.82
N ALA A 840 29.36 -36.46 -33.35
CA ALA A 840 28.70 -35.17 -33.06
C ALA A 840 28.20 -35.04 -31.60
N LEU A 841 27.81 -36.16 -30.98
CA LEU A 841 27.31 -36.24 -29.61
C LEU A 841 28.35 -36.84 -28.63
N ASP A 842 29.64 -36.83 -29.00
CA ASP A 842 30.72 -37.26 -28.12
C ASP A 842 30.73 -36.39 -26.85
N LYS A 843 31.09 -36.98 -25.71
CA LYS A 843 31.08 -36.28 -24.43
C LYS A 843 32.22 -35.28 -24.32
N ASP A 844 33.36 -35.59 -24.93
CA ASP A 844 34.49 -34.66 -25.04
C ASP A 844 34.31 -33.75 -26.27
N PRO A 845 34.19 -32.41 -26.08
CA PRO A 845 34.11 -31.46 -27.19
C PRO A 845 35.26 -31.59 -28.21
N ASN A 846 36.45 -32.03 -27.80
CA ASN A 846 37.60 -32.20 -28.70
C ASN A 846 37.43 -33.33 -29.71
N ASN A 847 36.60 -34.33 -29.39
CA ASN A 847 36.30 -35.44 -30.28
C ASN A 847 35.15 -35.12 -31.24
N ARG A 848 34.43 -34.02 -31.01
CA ARG A 848 33.33 -33.59 -31.88
C ARG A 848 33.84 -32.97 -33.18
N TYR A 849 32.91 -32.71 -34.10
CA TYR A 849 33.17 -31.83 -35.24
C TYR A 849 33.52 -30.42 -34.73
N GLN A 850 34.50 -29.77 -35.37
CA GLN A 850 34.99 -28.47 -34.91
C GLN A 850 34.23 -27.29 -35.55
N SER A 851 33.47 -27.55 -36.62
CA SER A 851 32.56 -26.59 -37.25
C SER A 851 31.25 -27.26 -37.65
N GLY A 852 30.19 -26.46 -37.79
CA GLY A 852 28.90 -26.89 -38.31
C GLY A 852 29.02 -27.46 -39.72
N GLN A 853 29.81 -26.82 -40.58
CA GLN A 853 30.05 -27.31 -41.94
C GLN A 853 30.75 -28.68 -41.98
N GLU A 854 31.73 -28.93 -41.10
CA GLU A 854 32.35 -30.26 -40.98
C GLU A 854 31.32 -31.34 -40.59
N PHE A 855 30.43 -31.01 -39.64
CA PHE A 855 29.33 -31.89 -39.23
C PHE A 855 28.35 -32.17 -40.38
N VAL A 856 27.87 -31.12 -41.05
CA VAL A 856 26.89 -31.26 -42.15
C VAL A 856 27.48 -32.00 -43.34
N GLN A 857 28.74 -31.77 -43.68
CA GLN A 857 29.40 -32.49 -44.76
C GLN A 857 29.49 -33.99 -44.47
N ALA A 858 29.86 -34.37 -43.24
CA ALA A 858 29.88 -35.76 -42.83
C ALA A 858 28.48 -36.38 -42.83
N PHE A 859 27.48 -35.64 -42.34
CA PHE A 859 26.08 -36.06 -42.35
C PHE A 859 25.55 -36.26 -43.79
N ARG A 860 25.82 -35.32 -44.70
CA ARG A 860 25.43 -35.38 -46.11
C ARG A 860 26.04 -36.60 -46.81
N LEU A 861 27.35 -36.82 -46.64
CA LEU A 861 28.01 -38.00 -47.20
C LEU A 861 27.36 -39.29 -46.69
N ALA A 862 27.06 -39.38 -45.39
CA ALA A 862 26.40 -40.55 -44.82
C ALA A 862 24.99 -40.79 -45.39
N VAL A 863 24.23 -39.73 -45.73
CA VAL A 863 22.93 -39.83 -46.40
C VAL A 863 23.06 -40.25 -47.87
N GLU A 864 24.11 -39.81 -48.57
CA GLU A 864 24.35 -40.09 -50.00
C GLU A 864 25.03 -41.46 -50.27
N THR A 865 25.62 -42.09 -49.24
CA THR A 865 26.34 -43.37 -49.35
C THR A 865 25.39 -44.59 -49.35
N VAL A 866 24.07 -44.37 -49.28
CA VAL A 866 23.00 -45.39 -49.26
C VAL A 866 22.04 -45.13 -50.41
#